data_AF-A0A954CLJ0-F1
#
_entry.id   AF-A0A954CLJ0-F1
#
_cell.length_a   1.000
_cell.length_b   1.000
_cell.length_c   1.000
_cell.angle_alpha   90.00
_cell.angle_beta   90.00
_cell.angle_gamma   90.00
#
_symmetry.space_group_name_H-M   'P 1'
#
loop_
_entity.id
_entity.type
_entity.pdbx_description
1 polymer ?
#
loop_
_entity_poly.entity_id
_entity_poly.type
_entity_poly.pdbx_seq_one_letter_code
_entity_poly.pdbx_strand_id
1 'polypeptide(L)'
;MLPRQLIASTLFLAVVSLTGCSGGGAGGTGGTTASTCGEAGVFCLSSCNVGCSQNGCELREIARNSRLRFQFNQPVDPNTVDFTTISLKTPTGEEPVGEFVVEGSTITFVPDVQTVGASTFFGFAPNEDYVLTLPGGPDAEVALRSTSGDRLIQQFTCVVTVSLGVVDLDGQPPSASVLSPTSCPTESSRDSQFVLKFSEIIDQAPFILNPNGEDAPVQFLLLPRNLDGTCNTSGGSTQPPLIFGSFRLDDDPVGGFTVMTFTPSQSLPGNRCVEARITGRTRDLAGIPALPQSFFFCIDSSSQIVDSIVENFDDATNLDVTRSAGRWENGFGTFFKIGGDGRHGEFDYTAGEQNSDDEWEFRTDTVFNQNQSARLRGDTPDGEFHFTRFVVPAGETVRFYGINPARIHVQGACEIRGRLLFSGEDKPQYDIVDRDGTLDRPGQLGGRGGPGGASGGQGGQQCDGQGPIPANRGVDGGDVVVDGSHAYAAQATGTGGTGSEMFPVAGLTSAFNQNVFGFPGDAANGGGGGGFLGAGQPGMVITPGYQNPLPPGPAPDADAPGGSAFQLFPIVGSSSDHFAIGGSGGGGGGSHPLLYNRIRYMAGAGGGGGGGAVLMRVGSTFSIAAGGSLENRGGASFGRSVQNAIGQKLPTPGGGGSGGSLLIQLGSTSNLQLQGKLDVRGGNGGRVEITNPLYGGHTRGGDGADGFYRFESAEPIDTSNWALDARPTAVAENSGALLESDSVVGMISKIYDTGLAVSPVYSHYVIEAVVDNVPVTFSDNPEIASPAIEGAAVQFFVQGFPIDPATGDPAPITEASNWARFVRSTQGELTLNDYQMTGFRWSVLADFSVANDIKIDTVSVFYLY
;
A
#
# COMPACT_ATOMS: atom_id res chain seq x y z
N MET A 1 -17.93 28.73 2.89
CA MET A 1 -17.14 28.60 4.13
C MET A 1 -16.02 29.64 4.08
N LEU A 2 -15.92 30.50 5.09
CA LEU A 2 -14.97 31.63 5.17
C LEU A 2 -13.51 31.16 5.25
N PRO A 3 -12.54 31.90 4.67
CA PRO A 3 -11.13 31.75 4.98
C PRO A 3 -10.73 32.72 6.12
N ARG A 4 -9.95 32.23 7.10
CA ARG A 4 -9.35 33.07 8.15
C ARG A 4 -7.92 33.42 7.75
N GLN A 5 -7.66 34.72 7.70
CA GLN A 5 -6.34 35.34 7.57
C GLN A 5 -5.70 35.63 8.94
N LEU A 6 -4.37 35.73 8.90
CA LEU A 6 -3.45 36.63 9.64
C LEU A 6 -3.28 36.43 11.17
N ILE A 7 -2.02 36.30 11.60
CA ILE A 7 -1.22 37.43 12.15
C ILE A 7 0.25 37.00 12.27
N ALA A 8 1.13 37.80 11.65
CA ALA A 8 2.56 37.82 11.89
C ALA A 8 2.85 38.60 13.19
N SER A 9 3.85 38.19 13.97
CA SER A 9 4.37 38.98 15.08
C SER A 9 5.89 38.97 15.09
N THR A 10 6.43 40.07 14.59
CA THR A 10 7.75 40.64 14.86
C THR A 10 7.88 40.96 16.35
N LEU A 11 8.99 40.58 16.99
CA LEU A 11 9.37 41.21 18.26
C LEU A 11 10.90 41.34 18.44
N PHE A 12 11.33 42.60 18.26
CA PHE A 12 12.35 43.37 18.97
C PHE A 12 13.69 42.73 19.39
N LEU A 13 14.71 43.17 18.65
CA LEU A 13 16.08 43.39 19.10
C LEU A 13 16.09 44.50 20.16
N ALA A 14 16.55 44.20 21.38
CA ALA A 14 16.86 45.20 22.41
C ALA A 14 18.32 45.06 22.83
N VAL A 15 19.17 45.90 22.24
CA VAL A 15 20.52 46.19 22.70
C VAL A 15 20.41 47.12 23.90
N VAL A 16 20.83 46.68 25.09
CA VAL A 16 21.06 47.55 26.25
C VAL A 16 22.53 47.40 26.63
N SER A 17 23.30 48.42 26.26
CA SER A 17 24.59 48.73 26.83
C SER A 17 24.39 49.51 28.13
N LEU A 18 24.89 48.99 29.24
CA LEU A 18 25.11 49.76 30.46
C LEU A 18 26.58 49.65 30.89
N THR A 19 27.19 50.81 30.92
CA THR A 19 28.50 51.14 31.48
C THR A 19 28.39 51.31 33.01
N GLY A 20 29.46 50.95 33.72
CA GLY A 20 29.89 51.62 34.95
C GLY A 20 29.58 50.94 36.29
N CYS A 21 30.60 50.38 36.93
CA CYS A 21 31.23 50.99 38.12
C CYS A 21 32.44 50.16 38.56
N SER A 22 33.61 50.81 38.50
CA SER A 22 34.76 50.46 39.30
C SER A 22 34.39 50.65 40.79
N GLY A 23 34.46 49.58 41.58
CA GLY A 23 34.39 49.64 43.03
C GLY A 23 35.43 48.70 43.62
N GLY A 24 36.52 49.25 44.11
CA GLY A 24 37.54 48.50 44.84
C GLY A 24 37.09 48.14 46.25
N GLY A 25 37.81 47.19 46.84
CA GLY A 25 37.84 46.96 48.28
C GLY A 25 37.17 45.66 48.71
N ALA A 26 37.97 44.60 48.85
CA ALA A 26 38.56 44.22 50.13
C ALA A 26 39.20 42.84 49.96
N GLY A 27 40.48 42.72 50.33
CA GLY A 27 41.10 41.42 50.50
C GLY A 27 40.37 40.64 51.58
N GLY A 28 39.50 39.73 51.17
CA GLY A 28 39.02 38.64 52.01
C GLY A 28 40.15 37.63 52.11
N THR A 29 41.00 37.81 53.11
CA THR A 29 41.94 36.79 53.56
C THR A 29 41.12 35.53 53.82
N GLY A 30 41.31 34.49 53.01
CA GLY A 30 40.80 33.16 53.31
C GLY A 30 41.39 32.74 54.64
N GLY A 31 40.63 32.96 55.71
CA GLY A 31 40.93 32.44 57.01
C GLY A 31 40.80 30.93 56.93
N THR A 32 41.92 30.26 56.67
CA THR A 32 42.10 28.88 57.08
C THR A 32 41.99 28.88 58.61
N THR A 33 40.78 28.67 59.13
CA THR A 33 40.59 28.14 60.47
C THR A 33 41.16 26.72 60.44
N ALA A 34 42.48 26.64 60.50
CA ALA A 34 43.20 25.42 60.74
C ALA A 34 42.62 24.80 62.02
N SER A 35 41.96 23.65 61.86
CA SER A 35 41.84 22.66 62.92
C SER A 35 43.22 22.57 63.57
N THR A 36 43.35 23.05 64.81
CA THR A 36 44.65 23.17 65.48
C THR A 36 45.13 21.78 65.86
N CYS A 37 45.83 21.15 64.92
CA CYS A 37 46.90 20.19 65.18
C CYS A 37 47.99 20.90 66.01
N GLY A 38 47.69 21.20 67.28
CA GLY A 38 48.45 22.13 68.13
C GLY A 38 49.81 21.61 68.58
N GLU A 39 50.15 20.35 68.28
CA GLU A 39 51.42 19.73 68.65
C GLU A 39 52.08 19.07 67.44
N ALA A 40 53.37 19.36 67.21
CA ALA A 40 54.14 18.70 66.16
C ALA A 40 54.34 17.22 66.54
N GLY A 41 53.76 16.30 65.77
CA GLY A 41 53.96 14.85 65.91
C GLY A 41 52.71 14.02 66.20
N VAL A 42 51.53 14.63 66.41
CA VAL A 42 50.28 13.90 66.68
C VAL A 42 49.44 13.73 65.40
N PHE A 43 48.72 12.61 65.25
CA PHE A 43 47.82 12.38 64.11
C PHE A 43 46.48 13.09 64.31
N CYS A 44 46.13 14.00 63.40
CA CYS A 44 44.96 14.88 63.52
C CYS A 44 44.36 15.21 62.14
N LEU A 45 43.04 15.49 62.14
CA LEU A 45 42.32 16.01 60.97
C LEU A 45 42.74 17.45 60.73
N SER A 46 43.41 17.73 59.62
CA SER A 46 43.91 19.07 59.30
C SER A 46 42.87 19.93 58.57
N SER A 47 42.08 19.34 57.68
CA SER A 47 40.97 20.00 56.99
C SER A 47 39.96 19.00 56.42
N CYS A 48 38.79 19.49 56.01
CA CYS A 48 37.84 18.71 55.22
C CYS A 48 37.02 19.63 54.30
N ASN A 49 36.41 19.09 53.26
CA ASN A 49 35.67 19.88 52.28
C ASN A 49 34.33 20.44 52.80
N VAL A 50 33.81 19.93 53.91
CA VAL A 50 32.65 20.51 54.62
C VAL A 50 33.05 21.56 55.68
N GLY A 51 34.33 21.95 55.75
CA GLY A 51 34.82 22.99 56.67
C GLY A 51 34.90 22.50 58.11
N CYS A 52 35.74 21.50 58.38
CA CYS A 52 35.84 20.87 59.69
C CYS A 52 36.56 21.77 60.71
N SER A 53 35.87 22.07 61.80
CA SER A 53 36.39 22.76 62.99
C SER A 53 36.26 21.88 64.23
N GLN A 54 36.85 22.30 65.36
CA GLN A 54 36.70 21.58 66.64
C GLN A 54 35.23 21.44 67.11
N ASN A 55 34.32 22.28 66.62
CA ASN A 55 32.91 22.30 67.02
C ASN A 55 31.96 21.77 65.93
N GLY A 56 32.47 21.16 64.86
CA GLY A 56 31.69 20.58 63.75
C GLY A 56 32.02 21.17 62.38
N CYS A 57 31.14 20.97 61.39
CA CYS A 57 31.31 21.49 60.03
C CYS A 57 30.73 22.89 59.84
N GLU A 58 31.39 23.68 59.01
CA GLU A 58 30.89 24.99 58.53
C GLU A 58 29.79 24.81 57.48
N LEU A 59 29.93 23.86 56.56
CA LEU A 59 28.91 23.49 55.59
C LEU A 59 28.06 22.35 56.14
N ARG A 60 26.76 22.60 56.30
CA ARG A 60 25.79 21.61 56.76
C ARG A 60 24.94 21.03 55.66
N GLU A 61 24.89 21.64 54.49
CA GLU A 61 24.08 21.14 53.38
C GLU A 61 24.97 20.45 52.36
N ILE A 62 24.63 19.22 51.99
CA ILE A 62 25.33 18.43 50.97
C ILE A 62 24.35 17.94 49.90
N ALA A 63 24.89 17.61 48.73
CA ALA A 63 24.15 16.94 47.67
C ALA A 63 24.17 15.42 47.87
N ARG A 64 23.23 14.72 47.23
CA ARG A 64 23.07 13.26 47.29
C ARG A 64 24.28 12.49 46.76
N ASN A 65 25.07 13.11 45.88
CA ASN A 65 26.29 12.59 45.28
C ASN A 65 27.55 13.34 45.76
N SER A 66 27.47 14.13 46.83
CA SER A 66 28.63 14.86 47.36
C SER A 66 29.68 13.91 47.91
N ARG A 67 30.93 14.05 47.46
CA ARG A 67 32.07 13.35 48.07
C ARG A 67 32.44 14.03 49.39
N LEU A 68 32.72 13.26 50.44
CA LEU A 68 33.22 13.81 51.70
C LEU A 68 34.72 13.55 51.79
N ARG A 69 35.53 14.61 51.85
CA ARG A 69 37.00 14.50 51.84
C ARG A 69 37.57 15.01 53.15
N PHE A 70 38.38 14.16 53.78
CA PHE A 70 39.08 14.40 55.05
C PHE A 70 40.58 14.40 54.80
N GLN A 71 41.24 15.51 55.09
CA GLN A 71 42.68 15.66 55.00
C GLN A 71 43.28 15.55 56.40
N PHE A 72 44.27 14.68 56.56
CA PHE A 72 45.03 14.51 57.78
C PHE A 72 46.44 15.09 57.63
N ASN A 73 47.11 15.33 58.75
CA ASN A 73 48.48 15.84 58.77
C ASN A 73 49.55 14.75 58.54
N GLN A 74 49.17 13.47 58.55
CA GLN A 74 50.04 12.33 58.27
C GLN A 74 49.32 11.33 57.33
N PRO A 75 50.06 10.46 56.61
CA PRO A 75 49.45 9.40 55.80
C PRO A 75 48.59 8.48 56.66
N VAL A 76 47.40 8.12 56.16
CA VAL A 76 46.42 7.26 56.85
C VAL A 76 46.70 5.80 56.53
N ASP A 77 46.58 4.91 57.52
CA ASP A 77 46.61 3.45 57.30
C ASP A 77 45.26 2.99 56.71
N PRO A 78 45.21 2.52 55.45
CA PRO A 78 43.97 2.10 54.81
C PRO A 78 43.24 0.96 55.53
N ASN A 79 43.96 0.11 56.26
CA ASN A 79 43.35 -1.01 57.00
C ASN A 79 42.54 -0.54 58.21
N THR A 80 42.64 0.74 58.57
CA THR A 80 41.88 1.35 59.65
C THR A 80 40.72 2.18 59.15
N VAL A 81 40.42 2.21 57.85
CA VAL A 81 39.38 3.04 57.26
C VAL A 81 38.17 2.19 56.88
N ASP A 82 37.13 2.27 57.71
CA ASP A 82 35.83 1.64 57.46
C ASP A 82 34.72 2.43 58.20
N PHE A 83 33.47 1.97 58.11
CA PHE A 83 32.33 2.61 58.79
C PHE A 83 32.37 2.52 60.33
N THR A 84 33.27 1.71 60.91
CA THR A 84 33.46 1.63 62.36
C THR A 84 34.38 2.74 62.87
N THR A 85 35.36 3.15 62.08
CA THR A 85 36.30 4.25 62.38
C THR A 85 35.87 5.59 61.77
N ILE A 86 34.97 5.56 60.79
CA ILE A 86 34.29 6.72 60.20
C ILE A 86 32.78 6.45 60.21
N SER A 87 32.13 6.78 61.33
CA SER A 87 30.69 6.59 61.44
C SER A 87 29.98 7.70 60.66
N LEU A 88 29.13 7.32 59.71
CA LEU A 88 28.29 8.23 58.94
C LEU A 88 26.88 7.64 58.93
N LYS A 89 25.99 8.12 59.82
CA LYS A 89 24.69 7.47 60.07
C LYS A 89 23.55 8.46 60.19
N THR A 90 22.37 8.08 59.70
CA THR A 90 21.12 8.80 59.99
C THR A 90 20.71 8.66 61.47
N PRO A 91 19.73 9.43 61.98
CA PRO A 91 19.18 9.22 63.32
C PRO A 91 18.58 7.84 63.55
N THR A 92 18.17 7.15 62.47
CA THR A 92 17.68 5.77 62.50
C THR A 92 18.79 4.72 62.46
N GLY A 93 20.04 5.15 62.27
CA GLY A 93 21.23 4.30 62.26
C GLY A 93 21.61 3.76 60.88
N GLU A 94 21.00 4.26 59.81
CA GLU A 94 21.29 3.83 58.43
C GLU A 94 22.58 4.50 57.92
N GLU A 95 23.44 3.71 57.28
CA GLU A 95 24.68 4.17 56.66
C GLU A 95 24.45 4.49 55.17
N PRO A 96 25.09 5.53 54.61
CA PRO A 96 25.01 5.79 53.18
C PRO A 96 25.76 4.72 52.40
N VAL A 97 25.30 4.43 51.19
CA VAL A 97 25.96 3.45 50.31
C VAL A 97 27.14 4.12 49.61
N GLY A 98 28.33 3.57 49.75
CA GLY A 98 29.55 4.11 49.16
C GLY A 98 30.79 3.44 49.69
N GLU A 99 31.94 3.93 49.27
CA GLU A 99 33.24 3.41 49.70
C GLU A 99 34.19 4.51 50.15
N PHE A 100 35.15 4.14 50.99
CA PHE A 100 36.23 5.02 51.39
C PHE A 100 37.47 4.76 50.56
N VAL A 101 37.96 5.79 49.89
CA VAL A 101 39.21 5.76 49.11
C VAL A 101 40.29 6.50 49.90
N VAL A 102 41.43 5.84 50.10
CA VAL A 102 42.56 6.39 50.86
C VAL A 102 43.72 6.72 49.92
N GLU A 103 44.09 7.99 49.87
CA GLU A 103 45.18 8.52 49.04
C GLU A 103 46.17 9.27 49.91
N GLY A 104 47.21 8.57 50.37
CA GLY A 104 48.23 9.16 51.27
C GLY A 104 47.61 9.62 52.58
N SER A 105 47.54 10.92 52.81
CA SER A 105 46.97 11.54 54.01
C SER A 105 45.51 11.96 53.86
N THR A 106 44.84 11.53 52.79
CA THR A 106 43.48 11.92 52.46
C THR A 106 42.56 10.71 52.44
N ILE A 107 41.40 10.83 53.09
CA ILE A 107 40.30 9.87 52.97
C ILE A 107 39.17 10.57 52.23
N THR A 108 38.63 9.92 51.19
CA THR A 108 37.44 10.40 50.49
C THR A 108 36.34 9.34 50.59
N PHE A 109 35.20 9.69 51.17
CA PHE A 109 33.98 8.92 50.97
C PHE A 109 33.41 9.24 49.59
N VAL A 110 33.32 8.22 48.75
CA VAL A 110 32.72 8.29 47.42
C VAL A 110 31.35 7.63 47.51
N PRO A 111 30.25 8.40 47.48
CA PRO A 111 28.92 7.82 47.48
C PRO A 111 28.71 7.00 46.21
N ASP A 112 28.11 5.83 46.36
CA ASP A 112 27.79 4.96 45.23
C ASP A 112 26.61 5.51 44.43
N VAL A 113 26.57 5.20 43.13
CA VAL A 113 25.44 5.53 42.25
C VAL A 113 24.98 4.22 41.62
N GLN A 114 23.76 3.80 41.95
CA GLN A 114 23.21 2.55 41.46
C GLN A 114 21.94 2.80 40.67
N THR A 115 21.86 2.24 39.47
CA THR A 115 20.63 2.28 38.66
C THR A 115 19.92 0.93 38.76
N VAL A 116 18.68 0.91 39.26
CA VAL A 116 17.84 -0.29 39.30
C VAL A 116 16.57 -0.01 38.51
N GLY A 117 16.42 -0.66 37.36
CA GLY A 117 15.33 -0.38 36.43
C GLY A 117 15.43 1.03 35.86
N ALA A 118 14.36 1.81 35.92
CA ALA A 118 14.32 3.19 35.44
C ALA A 118 14.62 4.22 36.54
N SER A 119 15.22 3.82 37.66
CA SER A 119 15.46 4.70 38.81
C SER A 119 16.92 4.66 39.26
N THR A 120 17.47 5.85 39.47
CA THR A 120 18.85 6.06 39.91
C THR A 120 18.86 6.39 41.40
N PHE A 121 19.60 5.57 42.15
CA PHE A 121 19.82 5.68 43.59
C PHE A 121 21.21 6.26 43.84
N PHE A 122 21.31 7.04 44.91
CA PHE A 122 22.51 7.76 45.27
C PHE A 122 22.91 7.37 46.68
N GLY A 123 24.20 7.38 46.98
CA GLY A 123 24.74 6.96 48.26
C GLY A 123 24.09 7.63 49.47
N PHE A 124 23.74 8.91 49.35
CA PHE A 124 22.97 9.63 50.37
C PHE A 124 21.46 9.66 50.06
N ALA A 125 20.67 9.29 51.06
CA ALA A 125 19.22 9.45 51.04
C ALA A 125 18.83 10.95 51.04
N PRO A 126 17.85 11.36 50.21
CA PRO A 126 17.43 12.76 50.11
C PRO A 126 16.70 13.23 51.38
N ASN A 127 16.95 14.48 51.79
CA ASN A 127 16.36 15.11 52.97
C ASN A 127 16.63 14.41 54.31
N GLU A 128 17.70 13.62 54.38
CA GLU A 128 18.16 12.98 55.62
C GLU A 128 19.34 13.75 56.24
N ASP A 129 19.43 13.68 57.56
CA ASP A 129 20.56 14.19 58.34
C ASP A 129 21.54 13.04 58.60
N TYR A 130 22.80 13.16 58.19
CA TYR A 130 23.84 12.19 58.53
C TYR A 130 24.75 12.77 59.61
N VAL A 131 24.85 12.04 60.72
CA VAL A 131 25.81 12.30 61.79
C VAL A 131 27.13 11.65 61.40
N LEU A 132 28.10 12.49 61.05
CA LEU A 132 29.49 12.11 60.79
C LEU A 132 30.27 12.16 62.12
N THR A 133 30.87 11.04 62.51
CA THR A 133 31.73 10.92 63.68
C THR A 133 33.04 10.24 63.30
N LEU A 134 34.16 10.92 63.57
CA LEU A 134 35.50 10.35 63.56
C LEU A 134 35.94 10.17 65.01
N PRO A 135 35.92 8.96 65.58
CA PRO A 135 36.32 8.73 66.96
C PRO A 135 37.80 9.04 67.13
N GLY A 136 38.13 9.77 68.20
CA GLY A 136 39.51 10.13 68.53
C GLY A 136 39.65 10.48 70.01
N GLY A 137 40.88 10.57 70.48
CA GLY A 137 41.21 10.74 71.91
C GLY A 137 41.64 9.45 72.60
N PRO A 138 42.10 9.55 73.86
CA PRO A 138 42.69 8.43 74.59
C PRO A 138 41.70 7.28 74.86
N ASP A 139 40.40 7.60 74.91
CA ASP A 139 39.33 6.65 75.26
C ASP A 139 38.65 6.02 74.03
N ALA A 140 39.07 6.38 72.81
CA ALA A 140 38.53 5.76 71.59
C ALA A 140 39.10 4.35 71.40
N GLU A 141 38.28 3.31 71.62
CA GLU A 141 38.64 1.91 71.41
C GLU A 141 38.91 1.60 69.91
N VAL A 142 38.12 2.22 69.03
CA VAL A 142 38.20 2.11 67.57
C VAL A 142 38.47 3.52 67.02
N ALA A 143 39.63 3.72 66.39
CA ALA A 143 40.04 5.04 65.90
C ALA A 143 40.88 4.88 64.62
N LEU A 144 40.78 5.88 63.73
CA LEU A 144 41.67 6.02 62.57
C LEU A 144 43.13 6.09 63.01
N ARG A 145 44.02 5.46 62.22
CA ARG A 145 45.46 5.50 62.46
C ARG A 145 46.23 6.05 61.29
N SER A 146 47.36 6.69 61.58
CA SER A 146 48.37 6.95 60.57
C SER A 146 49.13 5.67 60.21
N THR A 147 49.89 5.70 59.11
CA THR A 147 50.78 4.59 58.74
C THR A 147 51.94 4.38 59.73
N SER A 148 52.23 5.35 60.61
CA SER A 148 53.13 5.19 61.76
C SER A 148 52.45 4.55 62.98
N GLY A 149 51.15 4.31 62.93
CA GLY A 149 50.34 3.68 63.98
C GLY A 149 49.73 4.65 64.99
N ASP A 150 49.94 5.96 64.81
CA ASP A 150 49.44 7.02 65.69
C ASP A 150 47.91 7.14 65.56
N ARG A 151 47.20 7.28 66.69
CA ARG A 151 45.73 7.38 66.72
C ARG A 151 45.27 8.82 66.52
N LEU A 152 44.06 8.99 65.99
CA LEU A 152 43.41 10.30 65.87
C LEU A 152 43.26 10.93 67.27
N ILE A 153 43.92 12.07 67.50
CA ILE A 153 44.06 12.64 68.85
C ILE A 153 42.78 13.25 69.43
N GLN A 154 41.85 13.69 68.58
CA GLN A 154 40.59 14.32 69.00
C GLN A 154 39.43 13.76 68.19
N GLN A 155 38.32 13.50 68.87
CA GLN A 155 37.07 13.15 68.21
C GLN A 155 36.56 14.35 67.40
N PHE A 156 36.09 14.07 66.18
CA PHE A 156 35.35 15.03 65.37
C PHE A 156 33.91 14.55 65.21
N THR A 157 32.94 15.46 65.33
CA THR A 157 31.52 15.14 65.12
C THR A 157 30.81 16.30 64.44
N CYS A 158 29.99 15.98 63.45
CA CYS A 158 29.25 16.95 62.67
C CYS A 158 27.97 16.34 62.10
N VAL A 159 26.97 17.18 61.80
CA VAL A 159 25.75 16.78 61.09
C VAL A 159 25.73 17.45 59.73
N VAL A 160 25.53 16.65 58.68
CA VAL A 160 25.31 17.11 57.30
C VAL A 160 23.91 16.69 56.83
N THR A 161 23.15 17.62 56.28
CA THR A 161 21.79 17.47 55.76
C THR A 161 21.84 17.36 54.25
N VAL A 162 21.20 16.34 53.68
CA VAL A 162 21.21 16.07 52.23
C VAL A 162 20.07 16.85 51.55
N SER A 163 20.19 18.17 51.47
CA SER A 163 19.13 19.06 50.94
C SER A 163 19.40 19.59 49.52
N LEU A 164 20.63 19.49 49.00
CA LEU A 164 21.00 20.14 47.72
C LEU A 164 20.64 19.34 46.47
N GLY A 165 19.88 18.24 46.59
CA GLY A 165 19.54 17.38 45.46
C GLY A 165 20.77 16.68 44.88
N VAL A 166 20.82 16.47 43.57
CA VAL A 166 22.00 15.96 42.87
C VAL A 166 22.72 17.14 42.22
N VAL A 167 24.03 17.24 42.43
CA VAL A 167 24.82 18.36 41.92
C VAL A 167 25.80 17.83 40.88
N ASP A 168 25.87 18.53 39.75
CA ASP A 168 26.93 18.36 38.76
C ASP A 168 28.26 18.79 39.40
N LEU A 169 29.24 17.87 39.42
CA LEU A 169 30.50 18.06 40.14
C LEU A 169 31.48 18.97 39.39
N ASP A 170 31.39 19.08 38.07
CA ASP A 170 32.30 19.91 37.27
C ASP A 170 31.62 21.12 36.60
N GLY A 171 30.29 21.18 36.63
CA GLY A 171 29.50 22.29 36.12
C GLY A 171 29.45 22.33 34.59
N GLN A 172 29.87 21.27 33.89
CA GLN A 172 29.93 21.18 32.44
C GLN A 172 28.97 20.10 31.92
N PRO A 173 28.43 20.27 30.70
CA PRO A 173 27.69 19.19 30.07
C PRO A 173 28.56 17.95 29.82
N PRO A 174 27.99 16.73 29.89
CA PRO A 174 28.74 15.52 29.63
C PRO A 174 29.28 15.50 28.21
N SER A 175 30.58 15.22 28.10
CA SER A 175 31.28 15.02 26.84
C SER A 175 31.77 13.59 26.72
N ALA A 176 31.96 13.07 25.51
CA ALA A 176 32.47 11.72 25.34
C ALA A 176 33.77 11.68 24.54
N SER A 177 34.50 10.60 24.72
CA SER A 177 35.71 10.26 23.99
C SER A 177 35.67 8.79 23.59
N VAL A 178 36.27 8.47 22.45
CA VAL A 178 36.31 7.10 21.94
C VAL A 178 37.44 6.33 22.63
N LEU A 179 37.13 5.18 23.22
CA LEU A 179 38.14 4.23 23.72
C LEU A 179 38.43 3.12 22.72
N SER A 180 37.41 2.59 22.05
CA SER A 180 37.55 1.50 21.09
C SER A 180 36.34 1.40 20.16
N PRO A 181 36.50 0.97 18.90
CA PRO A 181 37.78 0.96 18.18
C PRO A 181 38.25 2.40 17.94
N THR A 182 39.49 2.59 17.50
CA THR A 182 39.97 3.93 17.12
C THR A 182 39.11 4.50 15.98
N SER A 183 38.83 5.80 16.04
CA SER A 183 38.10 6.49 14.97
C SER A 183 38.78 6.30 13.61
N CYS A 184 38.02 6.42 12.52
CA CYS A 184 38.56 6.38 11.15
C CYS A 184 39.87 7.20 11.02
N PRO A 185 40.86 6.72 10.25
CA PRO A 185 40.73 5.74 9.15
C PRO A 185 41.04 4.28 9.53
N THR A 186 41.38 3.97 10.78
CA THR A 186 41.71 2.60 11.18
C THR A 186 40.47 1.71 11.06
N GLU A 187 40.60 0.61 10.33
CA GLU A 187 39.51 -0.33 10.10
C GLU A 187 39.31 -1.26 11.30
N SER A 188 38.04 -1.53 11.59
CA SER A 188 37.58 -2.35 12.71
C SER A 188 36.86 -3.58 12.19
N SER A 189 36.84 -4.66 12.97
CA SER A 189 36.08 -5.86 12.64
C SER A 189 34.57 -5.58 12.57
N ARG A 190 33.85 -6.39 11.81
CA ARG A 190 32.39 -6.35 11.66
C ARG A 190 31.63 -6.60 12.97
N ASP A 191 32.25 -7.33 13.89
CA ASP A 191 31.70 -7.64 15.23
C ASP A 191 32.28 -6.74 16.32
N SER A 192 32.88 -5.60 15.94
CA SER A 192 33.50 -4.71 16.91
C SER A 192 32.46 -4.13 17.87
N GLN A 193 32.84 -4.09 19.15
CA GLN A 193 32.12 -3.32 20.15
C GLN A 193 32.59 -1.87 20.12
N PHE A 194 31.67 -0.94 20.34
CA PHE A 194 31.98 0.49 20.38
C PHE A 194 31.97 0.97 21.82
N VAL A 195 33.12 1.41 22.29
CA VAL A 195 33.37 1.82 23.67
C VAL A 195 33.61 3.32 23.71
N LEU A 196 32.68 4.05 24.32
CA LEU A 196 32.77 5.48 24.59
C LEU A 196 32.99 5.71 26.08
N LYS A 197 33.86 6.65 26.42
CA LYS A 197 34.06 7.14 27.78
C LYS A 197 33.49 8.54 27.90
N PHE A 198 32.52 8.71 28.79
CA PHE A 198 31.98 10.01 29.15
C PHE A 198 32.93 10.72 30.13
N SER A 199 32.91 12.06 30.15
CA SER A 199 33.73 12.87 31.06
C SER A 199 33.30 12.75 32.51
N GLU A 200 32.04 12.36 32.74
CA GLU A 200 31.40 12.25 34.03
C GLU A 200 30.45 11.04 34.11
N ILE A 201 29.81 10.82 35.27
CA ILE A 201 28.78 9.79 35.42
C ILE A 201 27.47 10.28 34.81
N ILE A 202 26.88 9.47 33.91
CA ILE A 202 25.64 9.81 33.20
C ILE A 202 24.43 9.07 33.77
N ASP A 203 23.23 9.63 33.57
CA ASP A 203 21.98 8.94 33.87
C ASP A 203 21.77 7.76 32.92
N GLN A 204 21.72 6.55 33.49
CA GLN A 204 21.58 5.32 32.72
C GLN A 204 20.12 4.96 32.38
N ALA A 205 19.13 5.54 33.08
CA ALA A 205 17.72 5.17 32.91
C ALA A 205 17.21 5.32 31.45
N PRO A 206 17.59 6.37 30.69
CA PRO A 206 17.22 6.50 29.28
C PRO A 206 17.72 5.37 28.37
N PHE A 207 18.87 4.77 28.69
CA PHE A 207 19.42 3.65 27.93
C PHE A 207 18.66 2.34 28.15
N ILE A 208 17.94 2.22 29.26
CA ILE A 208 17.12 1.04 29.58
C ILE A 208 15.73 1.16 28.95
N LEU A 209 15.15 2.36 28.97
CA LEU A 209 13.78 2.60 28.48
C LEU A 209 13.67 2.62 26.96
N ASN A 210 14.67 3.18 26.27
CA ASN A 210 14.65 3.28 24.81
C ASN A 210 16.08 3.23 24.21
N PRO A 211 16.77 2.08 24.29
CA PRO A 211 18.16 1.97 23.85
C PRO A 211 18.37 2.24 22.37
N ASN A 212 17.39 1.93 21.51
CA ASN A 212 17.59 1.88 20.06
C ASN A 212 16.60 2.74 19.24
N GLY A 213 15.81 3.61 19.88
CA GLY A 213 14.87 4.47 19.16
C GLY A 213 15.51 5.71 18.53
N GLU A 214 14.76 6.44 17.70
CA GLU A 214 15.18 7.75 17.17
C GLU A 214 15.37 8.81 18.27
N ASP A 215 14.82 8.59 19.46
CA ASP A 215 15.03 9.41 20.65
C ASP A 215 16.09 8.82 21.62
N ALA A 216 16.91 7.87 21.17
CA ALA A 216 17.92 7.23 22.02
C ALA A 216 18.99 8.23 22.53
N PRO A 217 19.56 8.00 23.73
CA PRO A 217 20.66 8.82 24.27
C PRO A 217 21.89 8.84 23.36
N VAL A 218 22.21 7.69 22.79
CA VAL A 218 23.25 7.51 21.78
C VAL A 218 22.68 6.68 20.64
N GLN A 219 22.73 7.22 19.43
CA GLN A 219 22.31 6.53 18.21
C GLN A 219 23.53 5.97 17.50
N PHE A 220 23.42 4.75 16.99
CA PHE A 220 24.41 4.18 16.07
C PHE A 220 23.79 4.15 14.68
N LEU A 221 24.40 4.84 13.72
CA LEU A 221 23.91 5.00 12.36
C LEU A 221 24.90 4.37 11.39
N LEU A 222 24.41 3.67 10.37
CA LEU A 222 25.27 3.14 9.31
C LEU A 222 25.38 4.11 8.14
N LEU A 223 26.60 4.52 7.82
CA LEU A 223 26.91 5.44 6.73
C LEU A 223 27.66 4.74 5.59
N PRO A 224 27.44 5.17 4.33
CA PRO A 224 28.29 4.75 3.23
C PRO A 224 29.71 5.31 3.39
N ARG A 225 30.69 4.60 2.84
CA ARG A 225 32.09 5.05 2.78
C ARG A 225 32.38 5.65 1.40
N ASN A 226 33.06 6.79 1.38
CA ASN A 226 33.58 7.41 0.17
C ASN A 226 34.73 6.59 -0.42
N LEU A 227 35.03 6.80 -1.71
CA LEU A 227 36.17 6.15 -2.38
C LEU A 227 37.53 6.47 -1.76
N ASP A 228 37.65 7.59 -1.04
CA ASP A 228 38.85 7.97 -0.31
C ASP A 228 38.97 7.33 1.08
N GLY A 229 38.01 6.44 1.43
CA GLY A 229 37.96 5.74 2.70
C GLY A 229 37.34 6.55 3.85
N THR A 230 36.87 7.77 3.61
CA THR A 230 36.16 8.59 4.62
C THR A 230 34.68 8.23 4.72
N CYS A 231 34.03 8.59 5.82
CA CYS A 231 32.60 8.39 5.98
C CYS A 231 31.81 9.46 5.22
N ASN A 232 30.83 9.04 4.43
CA ASN A 232 29.96 9.94 3.70
C ASN A 232 28.87 10.48 4.64
N THR A 233 29.14 11.62 5.25
CA THR A 233 28.17 12.35 6.10
C THR A 233 27.22 13.23 5.28
N SER A 234 27.45 13.35 3.97
CA SER A 234 26.68 14.20 3.05
C SER A 234 25.57 13.45 2.32
N GLY A 235 25.24 12.22 2.75
CA GLY A 235 24.15 11.42 2.18
C GLY A 235 22.84 12.22 2.08
N GLY A 236 22.08 12.00 1.02
CA GLY A 236 20.88 12.77 0.63
C GLY A 236 19.78 12.80 1.69
N SER A 237 18.60 13.32 1.34
CA SER A 237 17.49 13.61 2.28
C SER A 237 16.94 12.42 3.08
N THR A 238 17.48 11.21 2.95
CA THR A 238 17.11 10.02 3.69
C THR A 238 17.98 9.86 4.93
N GLN A 239 17.33 9.72 6.10
CA GLN A 239 18.00 9.44 7.36
C GLN A 239 18.74 8.08 7.27
N PRO A 240 20.02 8.00 7.68
CA PRO A 240 20.75 6.73 7.66
C PRO A 240 20.07 5.68 8.57
N PRO A 241 20.15 4.39 8.23
CA PRO A 241 19.55 3.34 9.04
C PRO A 241 20.22 3.25 10.43
N LEU A 242 19.39 3.04 11.45
CA LEU A 242 19.82 2.79 12.82
C LEU A 242 20.36 1.37 12.96
N ILE A 243 21.43 1.23 13.73
CA ILE A 243 22.03 -0.04 14.11
C ILE A 243 21.47 -0.41 15.48
N PHE A 244 20.81 -1.56 15.56
CA PHE A 244 20.31 -2.10 16.82
C PHE A 244 21.40 -2.87 17.56
N GLY A 245 21.36 -2.80 18.89
CA GLY A 245 22.30 -3.53 19.73
C GLY A 245 21.96 -3.48 21.21
N SER A 246 22.89 -3.97 22.01
CA SER A 246 22.83 -3.92 23.47
C SER A 246 23.85 -2.92 24.01
N PHE A 247 23.42 -2.13 24.99
CA PHE A 247 24.29 -1.23 25.74
C PHE A 247 24.69 -1.87 27.07
N ARG A 248 25.95 -1.71 27.44
CA ARG A 248 26.48 -1.97 28.77
C ARG A 248 27.11 -0.67 29.28
N LEU A 249 26.71 -0.24 30.47
CA LEU A 249 27.22 0.95 31.13
C LEU A 249 27.95 0.51 32.40
N ASP A 250 29.22 0.83 32.51
CA ASP A 250 30.04 0.58 33.69
C ASP A 250 30.48 1.95 34.27
N ASP A 251 29.95 2.30 35.44
CA ASP A 251 30.33 3.53 36.14
C ASP A 251 31.63 3.29 36.94
N ASP A 252 32.57 4.22 36.83
CA ASP A 252 33.72 4.33 37.71
C ASP A 252 33.45 5.45 38.73
N PRO A 253 32.88 5.15 39.91
CA PRO A 253 32.51 6.17 40.89
C PRO A 253 33.73 6.91 41.44
N VAL A 254 34.90 6.26 41.48
CA VAL A 254 36.17 6.85 41.96
C VAL A 254 36.69 7.86 40.95
N GLY A 255 36.85 7.41 39.71
CA GLY A 255 37.25 8.22 38.56
C GLY A 255 36.21 9.28 38.19
N GLY A 256 34.95 9.05 38.59
CA GLY A 256 33.82 9.93 38.34
C GLY A 256 33.36 9.93 36.89
N PHE A 257 33.44 8.82 36.15
CA PHE A 257 33.04 8.75 34.75
C PHE A 257 32.26 7.47 34.41
N THR A 258 31.47 7.49 33.34
CA THR A 258 30.81 6.29 32.78
C THR A 258 31.53 5.79 31.52
N VAL A 259 31.72 4.47 31.43
CA VAL A 259 32.13 3.79 30.18
C VAL A 259 30.90 3.09 29.59
N MET A 260 30.57 3.45 28.36
CA MET A 260 29.50 2.84 27.58
C MET A 260 30.08 1.91 26.53
N THR A 261 29.67 0.65 26.54
CA THR A 261 29.94 -0.33 25.49
C THR A 261 28.65 -0.64 24.73
N PHE A 262 28.66 -0.41 23.41
CA PHE A 262 27.60 -0.83 22.51
C PHE A 262 28.06 -2.06 21.72
N THR A 263 27.24 -3.11 21.72
CA THR A 263 27.44 -4.32 20.92
C THR A 263 26.31 -4.43 19.91
N PRO A 264 26.59 -4.34 18.59
CA PRO A 264 25.59 -4.56 17.57
C PRO A 264 24.92 -5.94 17.71
N SER A 265 23.62 -6.04 17.44
CA SER A 265 22.90 -7.33 17.50
C SER A 265 23.22 -8.26 16.33
N GLN A 266 23.85 -7.74 15.28
CA GLN A 266 24.24 -8.45 14.07
C GLN A 266 25.60 -7.95 13.58
N SER A 267 26.33 -8.78 12.82
CA SER A 267 27.59 -8.40 12.20
C SER A 267 27.39 -7.24 11.23
N LEU A 268 28.19 -6.18 11.39
CA LEU A 268 28.09 -4.98 10.56
C LEU A 268 28.59 -5.26 9.14
N PRO A 269 28.04 -4.60 8.11
CA PRO A 269 28.55 -4.75 6.76
C PRO A 269 29.96 -4.19 6.58
N GLY A 270 30.79 -4.88 5.80
CA GLY A 270 32.12 -4.43 5.43
C GLY A 270 32.11 -3.18 4.54
N ASN A 271 33.21 -2.42 4.53
CA ASN A 271 33.35 -1.19 3.76
C ASN A 271 32.24 -0.15 4.02
N ARG A 272 31.82 -0.05 5.27
CA ARG A 272 30.84 0.93 5.76
C ARG A 272 31.42 1.72 6.92
N CYS A 273 30.74 2.80 7.26
CA CYS A 273 31.04 3.59 8.43
C CYS A 273 29.93 3.46 9.46
N VAL A 274 30.28 3.51 10.73
CA VAL A 274 29.33 3.67 11.83
C VAL A 274 29.51 5.07 12.41
N GLU A 275 28.43 5.83 12.49
CA GLU A 275 28.36 7.08 13.26
C GLU A 275 27.72 6.78 14.62
N ALA A 276 28.47 6.95 15.71
CA ALA A 276 27.89 7.04 17.04
C ALA A 276 27.56 8.50 17.34
N ARG A 277 26.27 8.82 17.36
CA ARG A 277 25.74 10.16 17.61
C ARG A 277 25.18 10.25 19.02
N ILE A 278 25.84 11.04 19.87
CA ILE A 278 25.36 11.39 21.20
C ILE A 278 24.33 12.51 21.05
N THR A 279 23.17 12.31 21.64
CA THR A 279 22.05 13.27 21.60
C THR A 279 21.94 14.03 22.92
N GLY A 280 21.15 15.11 22.95
CA GLY A 280 20.83 15.83 24.19
C GLY A 280 19.93 15.04 25.16
N ARG A 281 19.63 13.77 24.87
CA ARG A 281 18.96 12.84 25.79
C ARG A 281 19.93 12.16 26.72
N THR A 282 21.21 12.08 26.37
CA THR A 282 22.26 11.75 27.33
C THR A 282 22.38 12.90 28.32
N ARG A 283 22.28 12.62 29.61
CA ARG A 283 22.32 13.61 30.68
C ARG A 283 23.28 13.16 31.76
N ASP A 284 23.86 14.13 32.45
CA ASP A 284 24.53 13.85 33.73
C ASP A 284 23.49 13.47 34.80
N LEU A 285 23.96 13.20 36.01
CA LEU A 285 23.10 12.89 37.14
C LEU A 285 22.30 14.12 37.66
N ALA A 286 22.70 15.34 37.31
CA ALA A 286 22.01 16.58 37.67
C ALA A 286 20.92 16.99 36.64
N GLY A 287 20.83 16.26 35.52
CA GLY A 287 19.88 16.47 34.44
C GLY A 287 20.35 17.42 33.34
N ILE A 288 21.61 17.86 33.33
CA ILE A 288 22.19 18.69 32.27
C ILE A 288 22.41 17.83 31.02
N PRO A 289 21.88 18.22 29.86
CA PRO A 289 22.00 17.45 28.64
C PRO A 289 23.40 17.55 28.02
N ALA A 290 23.91 16.44 27.50
CA ALA A 290 25.12 16.39 26.69
C ALA A 290 25.02 17.31 25.48
N LEU A 291 26.14 17.91 25.07
CA LEU A 291 26.24 18.55 23.78
C LEU A 291 26.29 17.47 22.67
N PRO A 292 25.53 17.63 21.56
CA PRO A 292 25.57 16.66 20.47
C PRO A 292 26.98 16.45 19.93
N GLN A 293 27.39 15.19 19.84
CA GLN A 293 28.71 14.77 19.38
C GLN A 293 28.57 13.57 18.44
N SER A 294 29.42 13.48 17.43
CA SER A 294 29.45 12.36 16.49
C SER A 294 30.85 11.76 16.41
N PHE A 295 30.93 10.44 16.48
CA PHE A 295 32.16 9.68 16.29
C PHE A 295 32.00 8.73 15.11
N PHE A 296 33.04 8.62 14.29
CA PHE A 296 33.01 7.82 13.07
C PHE A 296 33.98 6.65 13.15
N PHE A 297 33.48 5.46 12.86
CA PHE A 297 34.24 4.21 12.87
C PHE A 297 34.18 3.57 11.49
N CYS A 298 35.31 3.07 11.02
CA CYS A 298 35.44 2.45 9.70
C CYS A 298 35.43 0.94 9.87
N ILE A 299 34.55 0.23 9.17
CA ILE A 299 34.47 -1.23 9.17
C ILE A 299 35.33 -1.78 8.02
N ASP A 300 36.10 -2.82 8.31
CA ASP A 300 37.05 -3.45 7.38
C ASP A 300 36.42 -3.80 6.03
N SER A 301 37.11 -3.44 4.95
CA SER A 301 36.70 -3.70 3.57
C SER A 301 37.06 -5.11 3.06
N SER A 302 38.02 -5.80 3.70
CA SER A 302 38.59 -7.07 3.26
C SER A 302 37.77 -8.31 3.60
N SER A 303 36.65 -8.14 4.32
CA SER A 303 35.77 -9.22 4.80
C SER A 303 34.35 -9.20 4.21
N GLN A 304 34.20 -8.68 2.99
CA GLN A 304 32.94 -8.82 2.27
C GLN A 304 32.68 -10.31 1.99
N ILE A 305 31.64 -10.85 2.62
CA ILE A 305 31.20 -12.21 2.39
C ILE A 305 30.25 -12.15 1.20
N VAL A 306 30.55 -12.93 0.15
CA VAL A 306 29.60 -13.19 -0.92
C VAL A 306 28.62 -14.22 -0.40
N ASP A 307 27.35 -13.88 -0.45
CA ASP A 307 26.26 -14.79 -0.11
C ASP A 307 25.18 -14.67 -1.18
N SER A 308 24.22 -15.58 -1.12
CA SER A 308 23.21 -15.69 -2.15
C SER A 308 21.91 -16.26 -1.62
N ILE A 309 20.82 -15.69 -2.08
CA ILE A 309 19.51 -16.33 -2.01
C ILE A 309 19.32 -17.11 -3.31
N VAL A 310 19.06 -18.41 -3.18
CA VAL A 310 18.88 -19.35 -4.29
C VAL A 310 17.48 -19.95 -4.21
N GLU A 311 16.71 -19.81 -5.29
CA GLU A 311 15.46 -20.53 -5.50
C GLU A 311 15.68 -21.67 -6.49
N ASN A 312 15.42 -22.91 -6.03
CA ASN A 312 15.57 -24.14 -6.81
C ASN A 312 14.24 -24.67 -7.34
N PHE A 313 13.11 -24.04 -7.00
CA PHE A 313 11.78 -24.45 -7.48
C PHE A 313 11.39 -25.89 -7.12
N ASP A 314 11.91 -26.39 -5.99
CA ASP A 314 11.59 -27.73 -5.48
C ASP A 314 10.10 -27.85 -5.11
N ASP A 315 9.53 -26.76 -4.58
CA ASP A 315 8.12 -26.66 -4.21
C ASP A 315 7.56 -25.22 -4.35
N ALA A 316 6.25 -25.07 -4.13
CA ALA A 316 5.53 -23.80 -4.27
C ALA A 316 5.61 -22.88 -3.03
N THR A 317 6.47 -23.17 -2.04
CA THR A 317 6.52 -22.41 -0.77
C THR A 317 6.81 -20.93 -1.02
N ASN A 318 7.72 -20.64 -1.94
CA ASN A 318 8.15 -19.29 -2.27
C ASN A 318 7.43 -18.71 -3.51
N LEU A 319 6.51 -19.45 -4.13
CA LEU A 319 5.70 -18.95 -5.25
C LEU A 319 4.57 -18.05 -4.73
N ASP A 320 4.47 -16.82 -5.24
CA ASP A 320 3.26 -16.02 -5.06
C ASP A 320 2.19 -16.46 -6.07
N VAL A 321 1.46 -17.52 -5.72
CA VAL A 321 0.39 -18.09 -6.56
C VAL A 321 -0.67 -17.05 -6.92
N THR A 322 -0.91 -16.07 -6.05
CA THR A 322 -1.92 -15.02 -6.31
C THR A 322 -1.50 -14.02 -7.36
N ARG A 323 -0.22 -14.01 -7.76
CA ARG A 323 0.34 -13.11 -8.77
C ARG A 323 1.09 -13.83 -9.90
N SER A 324 0.98 -15.15 -10.01
CA SER A 324 1.80 -15.96 -10.91
C SER A 324 0.99 -16.87 -11.82
N ALA A 325 1.41 -16.97 -13.08
CA ALA A 325 0.88 -17.87 -14.09
C ALA A 325 1.85 -19.06 -14.28
N GLY A 326 2.07 -19.85 -13.24
CA GLY A 326 2.99 -20.98 -13.30
C GLY A 326 2.94 -21.91 -12.10
N ARG A 327 3.81 -22.93 -12.10
CA ARG A 327 3.99 -23.91 -11.01
C ARG A 327 5.47 -24.11 -10.71
N TRP A 328 5.79 -24.29 -9.44
CA TRP A 328 7.13 -24.62 -8.95
C TRP A 328 7.08 -26.02 -8.37
N GLU A 329 7.75 -26.95 -9.03
CA GLU A 329 7.81 -28.34 -8.62
C GLU A 329 8.97 -29.07 -9.31
N ASN A 330 9.52 -30.08 -8.63
CA ASN A 330 10.54 -30.98 -9.18
C ASN A 330 11.80 -30.26 -9.71
N GLY A 331 12.18 -29.16 -9.07
CA GLY A 331 13.37 -28.39 -9.44
C GLY A 331 13.16 -27.42 -10.61
N PHE A 332 11.90 -27.15 -11.01
CA PHE A 332 11.63 -26.25 -12.13
C PHE A 332 10.48 -25.29 -11.85
N GLY A 333 10.69 -24.02 -12.21
CA GLY A 333 9.64 -23.05 -12.46
C GLY A 333 9.10 -23.21 -13.88
N THR A 334 7.85 -23.64 -14.02
CA THR A 334 7.17 -23.80 -15.31
C THR A 334 6.03 -22.80 -15.46
N PHE A 335 5.84 -22.29 -16.67
CA PHE A 335 4.81 -21.30 -16.98
C PHE A 335 3.56 -21.95 -17.54
N PHE A 336 2.40 -21.39 -17.22
CA PHE A 336 1.17 -21.73 -17.92
C PHE A 336 1.16 -21.11 -19.33
N LYS A 337 0.24 -21.58 -20.16
CA LYS A 337 0.06 -21.04 -21.52
C LYS A 337 -0.56 -19.64 -21.53
N ILE A 338 -1.24 -19.24 -20.45
CA ILE A 338 -2.06 -18.03 -20.37
C ILE A 338 -1.82 -17.36 -19.02
N GLY A 339 -1.96 -16.03 -18.97
CA GLY A 339 -1.91 -15.18 -17.79
C GLY A 339 -1.31 -13.80 -18.07
N GLY A 340 -0.63 -13.61 -19.19
CA GLY A 340 0.02 -12.36 -19.54
C GLY A 340 1.23 -12.01 -18.65
N ASP A 341 1.73 -10.78 -18.83
CA ASP A 341 2.98 -10.28 -18.24
C ASP A 341 2.81 -9.44 -16.95
N GLY A 342 1.56 -9.09 -16.61
CA GLY A 342 1.23 -8.26 -15.46
C GLY A 342 1.82 -6.84 -15.49
N ARG A 343 2.12 -6.28 -16.67
CA ARG A 343 2.85 -5.00 -16.78
C ARG A 343 2.19 -3.82 -16.09
N HIS A 344 0.87 -3.81 -15.89
CA HIS A 344 0.13 -2.75 -15.18
C HIS A 344 0.15 -2.91 -13.64
N GLY A 345 0.73 -3.99 -13.11
CA GLY A 345 0.79 -4.22 -11.66
C GLY A 345 -0.50 -4.80 -11.09
N GLU A 346 -0.85 -4.48 -9.84
CA GLU A 346 -2.13 -4.93 -9.25
C GLU A 346 -3.28 -4.04 -9.71
N PHE A 347 -4.44 -4.62 -10.01
CA PHE A 347 -5.62 -3.84 -10.37
C PHE A 347 -6.06 -2.93 -9.21
N ASP A 348 -6.07 -1.63 -9.46
CA ASP A 348 -6.65 -0.62 -8.58
C ASP A 348 -7.92 -0.09 -9.24
N TYR A 349 -9.07 -0.46 -8.67
CA TYR A 349 -10.36 -0.02 -9.17
C TYR A 349 -10.53 1.52 -9.07
N THR A 350 -9.80 2.18 -8.17
CA THR A 350 -9.86 3.64 -8.00
C THR A 350 -9.11 4.42 -9.09
N ALA A 351 -8.39 3.72 -9.97
CA ALA A 351 -7.80 4.31 -11.18
C ALA A 351 -8.85 4.65 -12.26
N GLY A 352 -10.08 4.15 -12.13
CA GLY A 352 -11.19 4.46 -13.03
C GLY A 352 -11.85 5.82 -12.75
N GLU A 353 -12.70 6.27 -13.68
CA GLU A 353 -13.55 7.44 -13.47
C GLU A 353 -14.66 7.09 -12.47
N GLN A 354 -14.71 7.76 -11.31
CA GLN A 354 -15.76 7.53 -10.33
C GLN A 354 -17.10 8.10 -10.85
N ASN A 355 -18.10 7.24 -11.06
CA ASN A 355 -19.44 7.62 -11.53
C ASN A 355 -20.44 7.74 -10.35
N SER A 356 -20.26 6.95 -9.29
CA SER A 356 -20.99 7.09 -8.02
C SER A 356 -20.13 6.65 -6.83
N ASP A 357 -20.67 6.68 -5.60
CA ASP A 357 -19.89 6.36 -4.38
C ASP A 357 -19.24 4.96 -4.46
N ASP A 358 -19.87 4.02 -5.17
CA ASP A 358 -19.48 2.61 -5.32
C ASP A 358 -19.34 2.16 -6.79
N GLU A 359 -19.32 3.06 -7.77
CA GLU A 359 -19.18 2.72 -9.20
C GLU A 359 -17.99 3.42 -9.86
N TRP A 360 -17.11 2.62 -10.45
CA TRP A 360 -15.87 3.04 -11.09
C TRP A 360 -15.85 2.57 -12.54
N GLU A 361 -15.63 3.50 -13.47
CA GLU A 361 -15.70 3.22 -14.89
C GLU A 361 -14.33 3.26 -15.59
N PHE A 362 -14.11 2.30 -16.49
CA PHE A 362 -12.90 2.15 -17.28
C PHE A 362 -13.26 2.18 -18.76
N ARG A 363 -12.59 3.06 -19.51
CA ARG A 363 -12.75 3.22 -20.95
C ARG A 363 -11.80 2.32 -21.71
N THR A 364 -12.31 1.54 -22.66
CA THR A 364 -11.50 0.65 -23.52
C THR A 364 -10.92 1.36 -24.75
N ASP A 365 -11.32 2.61 -24.99
CA ASP A 365 -10.87 3.47 -26.08
C ASP A 365 -9.82 4.51 -25.65
N THR A 366 -9.43 4.51 -24.37
CA THR A 366 -8.40 5.40 -23.83
C THR A 366 -7.20 4.62 -23.32
N VAL A 367 -6.05 5.27 -23.30
CA VAL A 367 -4.83 4.72 -22.68
C VAL A 367 -5.07 4.53 -21.18
N PHE A 368 -4.88 3.30 -20.71
CA PHE A 368 -4.90 2.97 -19.30
C PHE A 368 -3.57 3.37 -18.65
N ASN A 369 -3.58 4.32 -17.72
CA ASN A 369 -2.36 4.78 -17.05
C ASN A 369 -2.47 4.58 -15.53
N GLN A 370 -1.89 3.48 -15.04
CA GLN A 370 -1.81 3.19 -13.62
C GLN A 370 -0.36 3.40 -13.13
N ASN A 371 -0.17 4.32 -12.19
CA ASN A 371 1.15 4.79 -11.78
C ASN A 371 1.85 3.92 -10.71
N GLN A 372 1.19 2.91 -10.12
CA GLN A 372 1.62 2.43 -8.79
C GLN A 372 2.46 1.14 -8.72
N SER A 373 2.73 0.42 -9.80
CA SER A 373 3.57 -0.80 -9.70
C SER A 373 4.00 -1.39 -11.05
N ALA A 374 3.95 -0.59 -12.12
CA ALA A 374 4.17 -1.08 -13.47
C ALA A 374 5.63 -1.51 -13.68
N ARG A 375 5.83 -2.73 -14.17
CA ARG A 375 7.16 -3.23 -14.61
C ARG A 375 7.61 -2.60 -15.91
N LEU A 376 6.65 -2.31 -16.76
CA LEU A 376 6.83 -1.71 -18.06
C LEU A 376 5.75 -0.62 -18.21
N ARG A 377 6.16 0.59 -18.59
CA ARG A 377 5.20 1.57 -19.12
C ARG A 377 4.81 1.11 -20.51
N GLY A 378 3.68 0.43 -20.62
CA GLY A 378 3.05 0.11 -21.89
C GLY A 378 1.71 0.80 -21.95
N ASP A 379 1.62 1.88 -22.72
CA ASP A 379 0.33 2.41 -23.13
C ASP A 379 -0.24 1.38 -24.11
N THR A 380 -1.25 0.62 -23.68
CA THR A 380 -1.98 -0.27 -24.57
C THR A 380 -3.30 0.42 -24.92
N PRO A 381 -3.37 1.22 -26.00
CA PRO A 381 -4.66 1.49 -26.61
C PRO A 381 -5.30 0.15 -27.01
N ASP A 382 -6.60 0.13 -27.28
CA ASP A 382 -7.32 -1.05 -27.79
C ASP A 382 -7.92 -2.00 -26.73
N GLY A 383 -8.10 -1.50 -25.51
CA GLY A 383 -8.88 -2.21 -24.48
C GLY A 383 -8.16 -3.39 -23.83
N GLU A 384 -6.83 -3.42 -23.92
CA GLU A 384 -5.98 -4.45 -23.30
C GLU A 384 -5.48 -4.02 -21.92
N PHE A 385 -5.69 -4.89 -20.93
CA PHE A 385 -5.32 -4.67 -19.54
C PHE A 385 -4.53 -5.85 -19.00
N HIS A 386 -3.33 -5.61 -18.47
CA HIS A 386 -2.41 -6.66 -18.03
C HIS A 386 -2.06 -6.52 -16.55
N PHE A 387 -2.67 -7.33 -15.69
CA PHE A 387 -2.51 -7.25 -14.25
C PHE A 387 -1.75 -8.45 -13.69
N THR A 388 -0.98 -8.23 -12.63
CA THR A 388 -0.44 -9.31 -11.80
C THR A 388 -1.55 -9.99 -11.00
N ARG A 389 -2.53 -9.20 -10.53
CA ARG A 389 -3.72 -9.63 -9.78
C ARG A 389 -4.89 -8.71 -10.07
N PHE A 390 -6.09 -9.27 -10.20
CA PHE A 390 -7.32 -8.52 -10.47
C PHE A 390 -8.37 -8.81 -9.38
N VAL A 391 -8.69 -7.81 -8.56
CA VAL A 391 -9.70 -7.96 -7.49
C VAL A 391 -10.75 -6.87 -7.59
N VAL A 392 -12.02 -7.26 -7.68
CA VAL A 392 -13.16 -6.35 -7.48
C VAL A 392 -13.66 -6.52 -6.05
N PRO A 393 -13.45 -5.54 -5.15
CA PRO A 393 -13.86 -5.67 -3.74
C PRO A 393 -15.38 -5.84 -3.58
N ALA A 394 -15.79 -6.42 -2.44
CA ALA A 394 -17.21 -6.53 -2.12
C ALA A 394 -17.81 -5.15 -1.86
N GLY A 395 -19.00 -4.90 -2.38
CA GLY A 395 -19.66 -3.59 -2.29
C GLY A 395 -19.31 -2.64 -3.45
N GLU A 396 -18.23 -2.90 -4.19
CA GLU A 396 -17.81 -2.06 -5.32
C GLU A 396 -18.38 -2.57 -6.64
N THR A 397 -18.62 -1.64 -7.56
CA THR A 397 -19.00 -1.87 -8.96
C THR A 397 -17.91 -1.33 -9.88
N VAL A 398 -17.35 -2.20 -10.72
CA VAL A 398 -16.40 -1.83 -11.77
C VAL A 398 -17.08 -2.02 -13.11
N ARG A 399 -17.18 -0.95 -13.91
CA ARG A 399 -17.77 -0.96 -15.25
C ARG A 399 -16.72 -0.71 -16.31
N PHE A 400 -16.70 -1.55 -17.35
CA PHE A 400 -15.96 -1.25 -18.58
C PHE A 400 -16.92 -0.79 -19.67
N TYR A 401 -16.49 0.16 -20.50
CA TYR A 401 -17.24 0.63 -21.67
C TYR A 401 -16.29 1.20 -22.73
N GLY A 402 -16.77 1.37 -23.96
CA GLY A 402 -15.98 1.92 -25.07
C GLY A 402 -16.19 1.14 -26.36
N ILE A 403 -15.54 1.56 -27.44
CA ILE A 403 -15.72 0.93 -28.77
C ILE A 403 -14.88 -0.34 -28.95
N ASN A 404 -13.88 -0.55 -28.10
CA ASN A 404 -12.99 -1.71 -28.19
C ASN A 404 -13.45 -2.81 -27.22
N PRO A 405 -13.26 -4.10 -27.55
CA PRO A 405 -13.42 -5.20 -26.61
C PRO A 405 -12.59 -5.00 -25.34
N ALA A 406 -13.07 -5.50 -24.20
CA ALA A 406 -12.29 -5.54 -22.97
C ALA A 406 -11.47 -6.83 -22.92
N ARG A 407 -10.15 -6.73 -22.99
CA ARG A 407 -9.20 -7.85 -22.95
C ARG A 407 -8.36 -7.78 -21.68
N ILE A 408 -8.72 -8.59 -20.69
CA ILE A 408 -8.11 -8.56 -19.35
C ILE A 408 -7.21 -9.79 -19.19
N HIS A 409 -5.91 -9.58 -19.11
CA HIS A 409 -4.89 -10.58 -18.82
C HIS A 409 -4.49 -10.45 -17.35
N VAL A 410 -4.53 -11.56 -16.62
CA VAL A 410 -4.24 -11.63 -15.20
C VAL A 410 -3.24 -12.74 -14.93
N GLN A 411 -2.04 -12.36 -14.51
CA GLN A 411 -0.94 -13.29 -14.31
C GLN A 411 -1.29 -14.29 -13.19
N GLY A 412 -1.79 -13.80 -12.07
CA GLY A 412 -2.21 -14.65 -10.96
C GLY A 412 -3.72 -14.78 -10.84
N ALA A 413 -4.25 -14.26 -9.73
CA ALA A 413 -5.63 -14.43 -9.33
C ALA A 413 -6.54 -13.31 -9.85
N CYS A 414 -7.70 -13.73 -10.37
CA CYS A 414 -8.85 -12.89 -10.66
C CYS A 414 -9.99 -13.23 -9.68
N GLU A 415 -10.37 -12.26 -8.85
CA GLU A 415 -11.37 -12.42 -7.79
C GLU A 415 -12.46 -11.36 -7.92
N ILE A 416 -13.68 -11.79 -8.24
CA ILE A 416 -14.85 -10.91 -8.36
C ILE A 416 -15.69 -11.07 -7.09
N ARG A 417 -15.52 -10.14 -6.14
CA ARG A 417 -16.28 -10.11 -4.87
C ARG A 417 -17.44 -9.11 -4.90
N GLY A 418 -17.32 -8.05 -5.71
CA GLY A 418 -18.37 -7.08 -6.02
C GLY A 418 -18.99 -7.31 -7.40
N ARG A 419 -19.32 -6.24 -8.12
CA ARG A 419 -19.97 -6.29 -9.43
C ARG A 419 -19.00 -5.88 -10.53
N LEU A 420 -18.77 -6.75 -11.51
CA LEU A 420 -17.99 -6.46 -12.70
C LEU A 420 -18.94 -6.38 -13.91
N LEU A 421 -19.08 -5.19 -14.49
CA LEU A 421 -20.07 -4.86 -15.51
C LEU A 421 -19.42 -4.58 -16.87
N PHE A 422 -19.90 -5.31 -17.87
CA PHE A 422 -19.62 -5.13 -19.29
C PHE A 422 -20.93 -4.92 -20.08
N SER A 423 -22.03 -4.66 -19.37
CA SER A 423 -23.37 -4.63 -19.94
C SER A 423 -23.64 -3.37 -20.75
N GLY A 424 -24.51 -3.49 -21.75
CA GLY A 424 -25.08 -2.35 -22.47
C GLY A 424 -25.90 -1.44 -21.54
N GLU A 425 -26.02 -0.18 -21.93
CA GLU A 425 -26.76 0.83 -21.17
C GLU A 425 -28.27 0.56 -21.21
N ASP A 426 -28.87 0.39 -20.03
CA ASP A 426 -30.31 0.41 -19.84
C ASP A 426 -30.87 1.81 -20.14
N LYS A 427 -32.05 1.89 -20.78
CA LYS A 427 -32.73 3.18 -20.97
C LYS A 427 -33.67 3.51 -19.82
N PRO A 428 -33.47 4.67 -19.16
CA PRO A 428 -34.37 5.12 -18.12
C PRO A 428 -35.71 5.49 -18.74
N GLN A 429 -36.71 5.63 -17.87
CA GLN A 429 -38.02 6.13 -18.24
C GLN A 429 -37.90 7.45 -19.01
N TYR A 430 -38.47 7.47 -20.22
CA TYR A 430 -38.51 8.67 -21.04
C TYR A 430 -39.71 9.53 -20.64
N ASP A 431 -39.47 10.55 -19.81
CA ASP A 431 -40.50 11.50 -19.40
C ASP A 431 -40.61 12.65 -20.41
N ILE A 432 -41.70 12.63 -21.18
CA ILE A 432 -41.98 13.64 -22.19
C ILE A 432 -42.60 14.87 -21.50
N VAL A 433 -41.85 15.58 -20.64
CA VAL A 433 -42.39 16.73 -19.87
C VAL A 433 -42.71 17.91 -20.79
N ASP A 434 -43.97 18.35 -20.87
CA ASP A 434 -44.37 19.62 -21.50
C ASP A 434 -43.87 20.80 -20.67
N ARG A 435 -42.60 21.19 -20.82
CA ARG A 435 -42.12 22.39 -20.14
C ARG A 435 -42.50 23.69 -20.89
N ASP A 436 -42.50 23.72 -22.23
CA ASP A 436 -42.65 25.00 -22.95
C ASP A 436 -43.47 24.98 -24.27
N GLY A 437 -44.28 23.94 -24.51
CA GLY A 437 -45.18 23.92 -25.69
C GLY A 437 -44.49 23.79 -27.07
N THR A 438 -43.16 23.61 -27.12
CA THR A 438 -42.41 23.36 -28.35
C THR A 438 -42.81 22.01 -28.99
N LEU A 439 -42.97 22.01 -30.32
CA LEU A 439 -43.50 20.88 -31.13
C LEU A 439 -42.42 19.93 -31.67
N ASP A 440 -41.14 20.32 -31.64
CA ASP A 440 -40.03 19.51 -32.14
C ASP A 440 -39.32 18.81 -30.98
N ARG A 441 -39.84 17.66 -30.57
CA ARG A 441 -39.18 16.83 -29.56
C ARG A 441 -38.37 15.74 -30.23
N PRO A 442 -37.04 15.71 -30.05
CA PRO A 442 -36.24 14.59 -30.49
C PRO A 442 -36.66 13.35 -29.70
N GLY A 443 -36.73 12.19 -30.35
CA GLY A 443 -36.89 10.93 -29.64
C GLY A 443 -35.67 10.61 -28.78
N GLN A 444 -35.88 9.79 -27.76
CA GLN A 444 -34.85 9.45 -26.81
C GLN A 444 -33.68 8.73 -27.52
N LEU A 445 -32.46 9.15 -27.23
CA LEU A 445 -31.26 8.48 -27.73
C LEU A 445 -31.21 7.02 -27.23
N GLY A 446 -30.74 6.12 -28.09
CA GLY A 446 -30.55 4.71 -27.75
C GLY A 446 -29.35 4.48 -26.82
N GLY A 447 -29.30 3.28 -26.23
CA GLY A 447 -28.30 2.88 -25.22
C GLY A 447 -26.93 2.82 -25.81
N ARG A 448 -25.92 3.28 -25.08
CA ARG A 448 -24.54 2.92 -25.41
C ARG A 448 -24.37 1.41 -25.26
N GLY A 449 -23.62 0.79 -26.18
CA GLY A 449 -23.20 -0.59 -26.00
C GLY A 449 -22.23 -0.72 -24.82
N GLY A 450 -22.04 -1.96 -24.36
CA GLY A 450 -20.90 -2.34 -23.53
C GLY A 450 -19.58 -2.17 -24.31
N PRO A 451 -18.43 -2.58 -23.74
CA PRO A 451 -17.14 -2.47 -24.42
C PRO A 451 -17.13 -3.30 -25.70
N GLY A 452 -16.99 -2.65 -26.85
CA GLY A 452 -17.12 -3.30 -28.15
C GLY A 452 -18.55 -3.72 -28.51
N GLY A 453 -19.58 -3.27 -27.77
CA GLY A 453 -20.99 -3.53 -28.05
C GLY A 453 -21.64 -2.44 -28.91
N ALA A 454 -22.72 -2.79 -29.61
CA ALA A 454 -23.43 -1.85 -30.47
C ALA A 454 -24.39 -0.94 -29.69
N SER A 455 -24.63 0.26 -30.20
CA SER A 455 -25.61 1.18 -29.61
C SER A 455 -27.05 0.78 -29.96
N GLY A 456 -27.99 1.00 -29.03
CA GLY A 456 -29.43 0.95 -29.30
C GLY A 456 -29.86 2.06 -30.28
N GLY A 457 -30.98 1.83 -30.95
CA GLY A 457 -31.60 2.77 -31.88
C GLY A 457 -32.27 3.95 -31.17
N GLN A 458 -32.20 5.12 -31.79
CA GLN A 458 -32.91 6.32 -31.31
C GLN A 458 -34.42 6.17 -31.53
N GLY A 459 -35.23 6.62 -30.58
CA GLY A 459 -36.67 6.74 -30.76
C GLY A 459 -37.03 7.77 -31.84
N GLY A 460 -38.18 7.58 -32.49
CA GLY A 460 -38.70 8.50 -33.47
C GLY A 460 -39.04 9.86 -32.86
N GLN A 461 -38.69 10.93 -33.58
CA GLN A 461 -39.05 12.30 -33.22
C GLN A 461 -40.57 12.49 -33.25
N GLN A 462 -41.05 13.43 -32.45
CA GLN A 462 -42.45 13.84 -32.47
C GLN A 462 -42.87 14.27 -33.89
N CYS A 463 -43.94 13.69 -34.43
CA CYS A 463 -44.52 14.14 -35.68
C CYS A 463 -45.41 15.37 -35.46
N ASP A 464 -45.36 16.33 -36.38
CA ASP A 464 -46.17 17.55 -36.36
C ASP A 464 -47.59 17.33 -36.93
N GLY A 465 -47.87 16.13 -37.45
CA GLY A 465 -49.14 15.77 -38.04
C GLY A 465 -49.33 16.20 -39.49
N GLN A 466 -48.26 16.67 -40.16
CA GLN A 466 -48.28 17.12 -41.56
C GLN A 466 -47.82 16.05 -42.56
N GLY A 467 -47.46 14.87 -42.07
CA GLY A 467 -46.96 13.75 -42.87
C GLY A 467 -45.77 13.07 -42.19
N PRO A 468 -45.35 11.90 -42.68
CA PRO A 468 -44.24 11.18 -42.09
C PRO A 468 -42.93 11.75 -42.64
N ILE A 469 -41.98 12.05 -41.75
CA ILE A 469 -40.57 12.19 -42.14
C ILE A 469 -39.77 11.02 -41.58
N PRO A 470 -38.62 10.65 -42.19
CA PRO A 470 -37.80 9.54 -41.70
C PRO A 470 -37.46 9.65 -40.21
N ALA A 471 -37.26 10.87 -39.71
CA ALA A 471 -36.97 11.13 -38.31
C ALA A 471 -38.11 10.76 -37.35
N ASN A 472 -39.36 10.58 -37.80
CA ASN A 472 -40.46 10.15 -36.94
C ASN A 472 -40.49 8.64 -36.71
N ARG A 473 -39.74 7.88 -37.50
CA ARG A 473 -39.57 6.44 -37.32
C ARG A 473 -38.51 6.19 -36.26
N GLY A 474 -38.65 5.09 -35.52
CA GLY A 474 -37.54 4.59 -34.72
C GLY A 474 -36.36 4.27 -35.63
N VAL A 475 -35.15 4.51 -35.14
CA VAL A 475 -33.92 4.11 -35.81
C VAL A 475 -33.60 2.67 -35.42
N ASP A 476 -33.03 1.90 -36.34
CA ASP A 476 -32.52 0.56 -36.06
C ASP A 476 -31.41 0.61 -35.00
N GLY A 477 -31.33 -0.44 -34.17
CA GLY A 477 -30.16 -0.66 -33.33
C GLY A 477 -28.94 -1.03 -34.18
N GLY A 478 -27.75 -0.80 -33.63
CA GLY A 478 -26.52 -1.25 -34.27
C GLY A 478 -26.43 -2.78 -34.29
N ASP A 479 -25.90 -3.32 -35.38
CA ASP A 479 -25.56 -4.74 -35.51
C ASP A 479 -24.46 -5.17 -34.53
N VAL A 480 -24.34 -6.46 -34.26
CA VAL A 480 -23.20 -7.01 -33.50
C VAL A 480 -21.89 -6.49 -34.07
N VAL A 481 -20.98 -6.11 -33.18
CA VAL A 481 -19.68 -5.56 -33.58
C VAL A 481 -18.66 -6.68 -33.58
N VAL A 482 -18.04 -6.90 -34.72
CA VAL A 482 -16.99 -7.89 -34.94
C VAL A 482 -15.88 -7.29 -35.78
N ASP A 483 -14.67 -7.83 -35.64
CA ASP A 483 -13.58 -7.47 -36.53
C ASP A 483 -13.93 -7.81 -37.99
N GLY A 484 -13.47 -6.98 -38.93
CA GLY A 484 -13.74 -7.18 -40.36
C GLY A 484 -13.15 -8.47 -40.94
N SER A 485 -12.14 -9.06 -40.29
CA SER A 485 -11.54 -10.35 -40.65
C SER A 485 -12.21 -11.55 -39.97
N HIS A 486 -13.18 -11.31 -39.08
CA HIS A 486 -13.89 -12.38 -38.40
C HIS A 486 -14.59 -13.32 -39.39
N ALA A 487 -14.50 -14.64 -39.17
CA ALA A 487 -15.02 -15.64 -40.11
C ALA A 487 -16.52 -15.50 -40.42
N TYR A 488 -17.26 -14.91 -39.49
CA TYR A 488 -18.70 -14.67 -39.57
C TYR A 488 -19.07 -13.19 -39.75
N ALA A 489 -18.13 -12.31 -40.12
CA ALA A 489 -18.39 -10.87 -40.25
C ALA A 489 -19.60 -10.53 -41.15
N ALA A 490 -19.81 -11.28 -42.23
CA ALA A 490 -20.96 -11.09 -43.12
C ALA A 490 -22.32 -11.36 -42.46
N GLN A 491 -22.36 -12.11 -41.35
CA GLN A 491 -23.60 -12.40 -40.61
C GLN A 491 -23.96 -11.31 -39.59
N ALA A 492 -23.07 -10.34 -39.35
CA ALA A 492 -23.37 -9.24 -38.45
C ALA A 492 -24.54 -8.38 -38.97
N THR A 493 -24.66 -8.25 -40.29
CA THR A 493 -25.68 -7.41 -40.91
C THR A 493 -27.10 -7.86 -40.58
N GLY A 494 -27.91 -6.95 -40.03
CA GLY A 494 -29.32 -7.19 -39.69
C GLY A 494 -29.54 -7.86 -38.33
N THR A 495 -28.49 -7.96 -37.50
CA THR A 495 -28.58 -8.43 -36.12
C THR A 495 -29.08 -7.35 -35.17
N GLY A 496 -29.00 -6.07 -35.53
CA GLY A 496 -29.62 -4.98 -34.80
C GLY A 496 -31.15 -5.07 -34.81
N GLY A 497 -31.79 -4.70 -33.70
CA GLY A 497 -33.25 -4.66 -33.63
C GLY A 497 -33.82 -3.57 -34.55
N THR A 498 -34.85 -3.88 -35.33
CA THR A 498 -35.45 -2.91 -36.26
C THR A 498 -36.20 -1.82 -35.49
N GLY A 499 -35.99 -0.56 -35.87
CA GLY A 499 -36.77 0.57 -35.39
C GLY A 499 -38.21 0.47 -35.88
N SER A 500 -39.19 0.73 -35.01
CA SER A 500 -40.58 0.65 -35.42
C SER A 500 -41.00 1.87 -36.24
N GLU A 501 -41.89 1.64 -37.21
CA GLU A 501 -42.55 2.71 -37.95
C GLU A 501 -43.34 3.66 -37.03
N MET A 502 -43.56 4.88 -37.50
CA MET A 502 -44.49 5.79 -36.83
C MET A 502 -45.94 5.35 -37.10
N PHE A 503 -46.84 5.58 -36.14
CA PHE A 503 -48.25 5.24 -36.31
C PHE A 503 -49.17 6.47 -36.28
N PRO A 504 -50.08 6.60 -37.26
CA PRO A 504 -50.16 5.84 -38.50
C PRO A 504 -48.99 6.21 -39.40
N VAL A 505 -48.61 5.30 -40.31
CA VAL A 505 -47.54 5.52 -41.29
C VAL A 505 -47.76 6.79 -42.12
N ALA A 506 -49.02 7.20 -42.34
CA ALA A 506 -49.33 8.42 -43.05
C ALA A 506 -48.90 9.70 -42.33
N GLY A 507 -48.63 9.67 -41.02
CA GLY A 507 -48.23 10.85 -40.23
C GLY A 507 -49.23 12.01 -40.23
N LEU A 508 -50.48 11.78 -40.66
CA LEU A 508 -51.52 12.79 -40.72
C LEU A 508 -52.47 12.67 -39.53
N THR A 509 -52.76 13.79 -38.87
CA THR A 509 -53.78 13.86 -37.81
C THR A 509 -55.19 13.53 -38.28
N SER A 510 -55.46 13.59 -39.59
CA SER A 510 -56.74 13.18 -40.18
C SER A 510 -56.89 11.67 -40.36
N ALA A 511 -55.82 10.90 -40.21
CA ALA A 511 -55.83 9.44 -40.43
C ALA A 511 -56.25 8.63 -39.18
N PHE A 512 -56.54 9.29 -38.05
CA PHE A 512 -56.91 8.61 -36.81
C PHE A 512 -58.40 8.32 -36.68
N ASN A 513 -58.72 7.11 -36.23
CA ASN A 513 -60.03 6.82 -35.68
C ASN A 513 -60.07 7.29 -34.22
N GLN A 514 -60.78 8.39 -33.97
CA GLN A 514 -61.05 8.83 -32.60
C GLN A 514 -62.11 7.91 -31.97
N ASN A 515 -61.92 7.53 -30.71
CA ASN A 515 -62.94 6.86 -29.94
C ASN A 515 -64.08 7.81 -29.53
N VAL A 516 -65.09 7.30 -28.82
CA VAL A 516 -66.26 8.07 -28.33
C VAL A 516 -65.89 9.27 -27.45
N PHE A 517 -64.67 9.30 -26.92
CA PHE A 517 -64.14 10.38 -26.07
C PHE A 517 -63.11 11.27 -26.79
N GLY A 518 -62.92 11.10 -28.10
CA GLY A 518 -62.02 11.90 -28.91
C GLY A 518 -60.55 11.48 -28.87
N PHE A 519 -60.22 10.32 -28.30
CA PHE A 519 -58.84 9.84 -28.17
C PHE A 519 -58.48 8.84 -29.28
N PRO A 520 -57.26 8.90 -29.84
CA PRO A 520 -56.73 7.83 -30.67
C PRO A 520 -56.43 6.61 -29.79
N GLY A 521 -56.97 5.44 -30.18
CA GLY A 521 -56.77 4.16 -29.49
C GLY A 521 -55.61 3.32 -30.04
N ASP A 522 -55.00 3.79 -31.12
CA ASP A 522 -53.93 3.10 -31.84
C ASP A 522 -52.55 3.63 -31.44
N ALA A 523 -51.55 2.75 -31.48
CA ALA A 523 -50.18 3.04 -31.09
C ALA A 523 -49.20 2.44 -32.10
N ALA A 524 -47.98 3.00 -32.14
CA ALA A 524 -46.90 2.37 -32.89
C ALA A 524 -46.46 1.07 -32.19
N ASN A 525 -45.98 0.12 -33.00
CA ASN A 525 -45.31 -1.07 -32.49
C ASN A 525 -44.07 -0.67 -31.68
N GLY A 526 -43.71 -1.47 -30.68
CA GLY A 526 -42.41 -1.28 -30.03
C GLY A 526 -41.26 -1.52 -31.01
N GLY A 527 -40.07 -1.00 -30.71
CA GLY A 527 -38.87 -1.39 -31.46
C GLY A 527 -38.53 -2.88 -31.28
N GLY A 528 -37.95 -3.51 -32.29
CA GLY A 528 -37.49 -4.91 -32.22
C GLY A 528 -36.29 -5.10 -31.30
N GLY A 529 -36.16 -6.28 -30.70
CA GLY A 529 -35.00 -6.62 -29.86
C GLY A 529 -33.76 -6.93 -30.70
N GLY A 530 -32.56 -6.70 -30.15
CA GLY A 530 -31.30 -7.08 -30.79
C GLY A 530 -31.12 -8.61 -30.87
N GLY A 531 -30.50 -9.10 -31.93
CA GLY A 531 -30.10 -10.50 -32.11
C GLY A 531 -28.65 -10.78 -31.66
N PHE A 532 -28.39 -12.03 -31.29
CA PHE A 532 -27.06 -12.58 -31.00
C PHE A 532 -27.12 -14.09 -31.27
N LEU A 533 -26.91 -14.98 -30.30
CA LEU A 533 -26.98 -16.43 -30.53
C LEU A 533 -28.37 -16.88 -31.00
N GLY A 534 -29.41 -16.16 -30.54
CA GLY A 534 -30.77 -16.23 -31.06
C GLY A 534 -31.19 -14.96 -31.79
N ALA A 535 -32.32 -15.02 -32.48
CA ALA A 535 -32.96 -13.81 -33.00
C ALA A 535 -33.58 -13.02 -31.84
N GLY A 536 -33.55 -11.68 -31.95
CA GLY A 536 -34.31 -10.81 -31.06
C GLY A 536 -35.81 -11.03 -31.24
N GLN A 537 -36.59 -10.73 -30.20
CA GLN A 537 -38.05 -10.79 -30.34
C GLN A 537 -38.57 -9.59 -31.13
N PRO A 538 -39.69 -9.72 -31.85
CA PRO A 538 -40.33 -8.59 -32.50
C PRO A 538 -40.95 -7.62 -31.48
N GLY A 539 -40.97 -6.34 -31.83
CA GLY A 539 -41.75 -5.34 -31.11
C GLY A 539 -43.16 -5.25 -31.67
N MET A 540 -44.16 -5.22 -30.78
CA MET A 540 -45.57 -5.42 -31.15
C MET A 540 -46.57 -4.63 -30.30
N VAL A 541 -47.78 -4.49 -30.85
CA VAL A 541 -48.99 -4.09 -30.13
C VAL A 541 -49.73 -5.35 -29.67
N ILE A 542 -49.74 -5.63 -28.36
CA ILE A 542 -50.32 -6.87 -27.78
C ILE A 542 -51.84 -6.83 -27.75
N THR A 543 -52.42 -5.66 -27.47
CA THR A 543 -53.89 -5.47 -27.50
C THR A 543 -54.18 -4.03 -27.89
N PRO A 544 -54.94 -3.79 -28.99
CA PRO A 544 -55.40 -2.45 -29.32
C PRO A 544 -56.44 -1.98 -28.29
N GLY A 545 -56.46 -0.67 -28.06
CA GLY A 545 -57.11 0.08 -26.97
C GLY A 545 -58.56 -0.22 -26.57
N TYR A 546 -59.31 -1.13 -27.20
CA TYR A 546 -60.78 -1.10 -27.12
C TYR A 546 -61.46 -2.46 -27.33
N GLN A 547 -62.31 -2.89 -26.38
CA GLN A 547 -63.13 -4.11 -26.46
C GLN A 547 -64.58 -3.91 -26.97
N ASN A 548 -64.99 -2.69 -27.38
CA ASN A 548 -66.35 -2.45 -27.89
C ASN A 548 -66.37 -2.50 -29.44
N PRO A 549 -67.47 -2.96 -30.07
CA PRO A 549 -67.51 -3.25 -31.51
C PRO A 549 -67.71 -1.97 -32.32
N LEU A 550 -66.68 -1.12 -32.37
CA LEU A 550 -66.51 -0.23 -33.51
C LEU A 550 -65.89 -1.04 -34.66
N PRO A 551 -66.13 -0.66 -35.94
CA PRO A 551 -65.50 -1.31 -37.08
C PRO A 551 -64.00 -1.40 -36.83
N PRO A 552 -63.35 -2.56 -37.11
CA PRO A 552 -61.91 -2.70 -36.92
C PRO A 552 -61.24 -1.51 -37.61
N GLY A 553 -60.52 -0.71 -36.82
CA GLY A 553 -59.61 0.28 -37.38
C GLY A 553 -58.61 -0.40 -38.31
N PRO A 554 -57.84 0.36 -39.10
CA PRO A 554 -56.70 -0.21 -39.82
C PRO A 554 -55.89 -1.05 -38.81
N ALA A 555 -55.60 -2.30 -39.19
CA ALA A 555 -54.82 -3.20 -38.35
C ALA A 555 -53.53 -2.48 -37.90
N PRO A 556 -53.02 -2.77 -36.69
CA PRO A 556 -51.70 -2.27 -36.30
C PRO A 556 -50.70 -2.57 -37.42
N ASP A 557 -49.73 -1.67 -37.61
CA ASP A 557 -48.66 -1.86 -38.61
C ASP A 557 -47.95 -3.21 -38.38
N ALA A 558 -47.21 -3.68 -39.38
CA ALA A 558 -46.42 -4.90 -39.24
C ALA A 558 -45.48 -4.79 -38.03
N ASP A 559 -45.41 -5.84 -37.20
CA ASP A 559 -44.50 -5.91 -36.05
C ASP A 559 -43.09 -5.50 -36.47
N ALA A 560 -42.40 -4.72 -35.63
CA ALA A 560 -41.00 -4.37 -35.88
C ALA A 560 -40.16 -5.64 -35.70
N PRO A 561 -39.52 -6.17 -36.74
CA PRO A 561 -38.76 -7.41 -36.63
C PRO A 561 -37.66 -7.29 -35.57
N GLY A 562 -37.44 -8.37 -34.82
CA GLY A 562 -36.21 -8.50 -34.05
C GLY A 562 -35.02 -8.73 -34.97
N GLY A 563 -33.83 -8.44 -34.48
CA GLY A 563 -32.59 -8.69 -35.20
C GLY A 563 -32.34 -10.18 -35.43
N SER A 564 -31.66 -10.53 -36.53
CA SER A 564 -31.33 -11.92 -36.84
C SER A 564 -30.31 -12.52 -35.89
N ALA A 565 -30.26 -13.85 -35.82
CA ALA A 565 -29.23 -14.56 -35.06
C ALA A 565 -27.86 -14.50 -35.77
N PHE A 566 -26.79 -14.44 -35.00
CA PHE A 566 -25.39 -14.54 -35.36
C PHE A 566 -24.84 -15.92 -34.97
N GLN A 567 -24.15 -16.61 -35.89
CA GLN A 567 -23.59 -17.94 -35.62
C GLN A 567 -22.22 -17.85 -34.95
N LEU A 568 -22.03 -18.62 -33.87
CA LEU A 568 -20.74 -18.78 -33.20
C LEU A 568 -20.05 -20.11 -33.53
N PHE A 569 -20.65 -20.98 -34.35
CA PHE A 569 -20.12 -22.32 -34.56
C PHE A 569 -20.13 -22.74 -36.03
N PRO A 570 -19.15 -23.58 -36.45
CA PRO A 570 -17.98 -24.05 -35.68
C PRO A 570 -16.99 -22.92 -35.31
N ILE A 571 -16.10 -23.17 -34.33
CA ILE A 571 -15.03 -22.22 -34.00
C ILE A 571 -14.03 -22.19 -35.16
N VAL A 572 -13.67 -21.00 -35.64
CA VAL A 572 -12.72 -20.82 -36.74
C VAL A 572 -11.59 -19.89 -36.29
N GLY A 573 -10.35 -20.35 -36.39
CA GLY A 573 -9.19 -19.56 -36.00
C GLY A 573 -8.96 -19.55 -34.49
N SER A 574 -8.55 -18.38 -33.98
CA SER A 574 -8.23 -18.13 -32.59
C SER A 574 -9.54 -17.94 -31.79
N SER A 575 -9.62 -18.45 -30.56
CA SER A 575 -10.81 -18.28 -29.71
C SER A 575 -10.96 -16.83 -29.25
N SER A 576 -9.85 -16.15 -28.98
CA SER A 576 -9.82 -14.74 -28.60
C SER A 576 -10.39 -13.82 -29.68
N ASP A 577 -10.12 -14.10 -30.97
CA ASP A 577 -10.71 -13.32 -32.06
C ASP A 577 -12.15 -13.77 -32.35
N HIS A 578 -12.40 -15.09 -32.28
CA HIS A 578 -13.71 -15.68 -32.58
C HIS A 578 -14.80 -15.30 -31.57
N PHE A 579 -14.44 -15.07 -30.31
CA PHE A 579 -15.38 -14.67 -29.25
C PHE A 579 -15.21 -13.21 -28.84
N ALA A 580 -14.49 -12.37 -29.59
CA ALA A 580 -14.46 -10.92 -29.37
C ALA A 580 -15.64 -10.21 -30.06
N ILE A 581 -16.87 -10.56 -29.68
CA ILE A 581 -18.10 -10.15 -30.38
C ILE A 581 -19.02 -9.38 -29.42
N GLY A 582 -19.28 -8.11 -29.72
CA GLY A 582 -20.25 -7.32 -28.97
C GLY A 582 -21.68 -7.68 -29.30
N GLY A 583 -22.58 -7.54 -28.34
CA GLY A 583 -24.02 -7.62 -28.57
C GLY A 583 -24.53 -6.51 -29.49
N SER A 584 -25.69 -6.73 -30.10
CA SER A 584 -26.40 -5.77 -30.93
C SER A 584 -27.36 -4.90 -30.12
N GLY A 585 -27.66 -3.71 -30.63
CA GLY A 585 -28.60 -2.78 -30.00
C GLY A 585 -30.07 -3.12 -30.30
N GLY A 586 -30.96 -2.76 -29.38
CA GLY A 586 -32.40 -2.81 -29.63
C GLY A 586 -32.87 -1.63 -30.49
N GLY A 587 -33.95 -1.81 -31.26
CA GLY A 587 -34.53 -0.77 -32.12
C GLY A 587 -35.27 0.31 -31.35
N GLY A 588 -35.31 1.53 -31.89
CA GLY A 588 -36.07 2.64 -31.32
C GLY A 588 -37.59 2.49 -31.54
N GLY A 589 -38.38 3.02 -30.60
CA GLY A 589 -39.84 3.13 -30.76
C GLY A 589 -40.22 4.29 -31.69
N GLY A 590 -41.29 4.15 -32.46
CA GLY A 590 -41.75 5.14 -33.45
C GLY A 590 -42.62 6.23 -32.82
N SER A 591 -42.90 7.29 -33.56
CA SER A 591 -43.80 8.35 -33.12
C SER A 591 -45.27 7.92 -33.15
N HIS A 592 -46.08 8.27 -32.15
CA HIS A 592 -47.53 7.95 -32.12
C HIS A 592 -48.31 8.86 -31.15
N PRO A 593 -49.65 9.05 -31.27
CA PRO A 593 -50.39 9.98 -30.41
C PRO A 593 -51.32 9.37 -29.35
N LEU A 594 -51.10 8.13 -28.90
CA LEU A 594 -51.99 7.36 -28.02
C LEU A 594 -52.56 8.18 -26.85
N LEU A 595 -53.90 8.17 -26.72
CA LEU A 595 -54.66 8.70 -25.58
C LEU A 595 -54.47 10.18 -25.19
N TYR A 596 -54.02 11.03 -26.12
CA TYR A 596 -53.96 12.49 -25.89
C TYR A 596 -55.21 13.21 -26.43
N ASN A 597 -55.78 14.15 -25.66
CA ASN A 597 -57.07 14.82 -25.94
C ASN A 597 -57.03 15.84 -27.10
N ARG A 598 -55.85 16.07 -27.67
CA ARG A 598 -55.61 16.80 -28.92
C ARG A 598 -54.68 15.89 -29.71
N ILE A 599 -55.01 15.43 -30.91
CA ILE A 599 -54.13 14.50 -31.65
C ILE A 599 -52.72 15.11 -31.76
N ARG A 600 -51.81 14.66 -30.89
CA ARG A 600 -50.45 15.16 -30.76
C ARG A 600 -49.58 13.95 -30.66
N TYR A 601 -48.70 13.78 -31.64
CA TYR A 601 -47.74 12.70 -31.60
C TYR A 601 -46.79 12.89 -30.43
N MET A 602 -46.31 11.78 -29.92
CA MET A 602 -45.33 11.67 -28.88
C MET A 602 -44.09 11.05 -29.51
N ALA A 603 -42.93 11.56 -29.11
CA ALA A 603 -41.68 10.96 -29.52
C ALA A 603 -41.53 9.55 -28.90
N GLY A 604 -40.86 8.66 -29.61
CA GLY A 604 -40.58 7.30 -29.14
C GLY A 604 -39.37 7.25 -28.21
N ALA A 605 -39.26 6.13 -27.49
CA ALA A 605 -38.09 5.86 -26.66
C ALA A 605 -36.97 5.16 -27.42
N GLY A 606 -35.77 5.25 -26.86
CA GLY A 606 -34.58 4.59 -27.38
C GLY A 606 -34.59 3.10 -27.03
N GLY A 607 -33.95 2.30 -27.89
CA GLY A 607 -33.62 0.92 -27.58
C GLY A 607 -32.45 0.81 -26.60
N GLY A 608 -32.33 -0.32 -25.92
CA GLY A 608 -31.18 -0.61 -25.06
C GLY A 608 -29.91 -0.94 -25.85
N GLY A 609 -28.73 -0.71 -25.26
CA GLY A 609 -27.45 -1.03 -25.89
C GLY A 609 -27.13 -2.52 -25.86
N GLY A 610 -26.30 -3.01 -26.78
CA GLY A 610 -25.81 -4.39 -26.75
C GLY A 610 -24.77 -4.63 -25.64
N GLY A 611 -24.66 -5.85 -25.14
CA GLY A 611 -23.58 -6.25 -24.23
C GLY A 611 -22.19 -6.12 -24.87
N GLY A 612 -21.13 -6.14 -24.08
CA GLY A 612 -19.75 -6.04 -24.55
C GLY A 612 -19.15 -7.33 -25.11
N ALA A 613 -17.99 -7.19 -25.74
CA ALA A 613 -17.06 -8.27 -26.07
C ALA A 613 -15.99 -8.34 -24.97
N VAL A 614 -15.88 -9.49 -24.29
CA VAL A 614 -14.99 -9.64 -23.13
C VAL A 614 -14.12 -10.87 -23.27
N LEU A 615 -12.81 -10.67 -23.16
CA LEU A 615 -11.81 -11.72 -23.00
C LEU A 615 -11.15 -11.58 -21.63
N MET A 616 -11.12 -12.67 -20.86
CA MET A 616 -10.36 -12.75 -19.62
C MET A 616 -9.40 -13.93 -19.68
N ARG A 617 -8.12 -13.66 -19.52
CA ARG A 617 -7.03 -14.64 -19.54
C ARG A 617 -6.41 -14.69 -18.15
N VAL A 618 -6.60 -15.77 -17.41
CA VAL A 618 -6.25 -15.85 -15.98
C VAL A 618 -5.30 -17.02 -15.74
N GLY A 619 -4.11 -16.72 -15.21
CA GLY A 619 -3.07 -17.71 -15.04
C GLY A 619 -3.37 -18.72 -13.93
N SER A 620 -3.70 -18.28 -12.71
CA SER A 620 -3.85 -19.19 -11.57
C SER A 620 -5.29 -19.43 -11.13
N THR A 621 -5.90 -18.43 -10.51
CA THR A 621 -7.18 -18.57 -9.79
C THR A 621 -8.22 -17.68 -10.43
N PHE A 622 -9.36 -18.24 -10.84
CA PHE A 622 -10.53 -17.46 -11.23
C PHE A 622 -11.67 -17.73 -10.27
N SER A 623 -12.18 -16.66 -9.64
CA SER A 623 -13.29 -16.80 -8.70
C SER A 623 -14.34 -15.70 -8.85
N ILE A 624 -15.61 -16.11 -8.73
CA ILE A 624 -16.75 -15.22 -8.50
C ILE A 624 -17.30 -15.62 -7.12
N ALA A 625 -17.10 -14.76 -6.12
CA ALA A 625 -17.54 -15.03 -4.75
C ALA A 625 -19.08 -15.04 -4.67
N ALA A 626 -19.65 -15.60 -3.60
CA ALA A 626 -21.10 -15.75 -3.43
C ALA A 626 -21.91 -14.43 -3.55
N GLY A 627 -21.32 -13.28 -3.17
CA GLY A 627 -21.92 -11.95 -3.35
C GLY A 627 -21.50 -11.23 -4.63
N GLY A 628 -20.58 -11.81 -5.40
CA GLY A 628 -20.03 -11.23 -6.61
C GLY A 628 -20.88 -11.51 -7.85
N SER A 629 -20.79 -10.63 -8.83
CA SER A 629 -21.47 -10.80 -10.13
C SER A 629 -20.61 -10.36 -11.30
N LEU A 630 -20.59 -11.16 -12.36
CA LEU A 630 -20.04 -10.82 -13.66
C LEU A 630 -21.18 -10.65 -14.68
N GLU A 631 -21.43 -9.43 -15.14
CA GLU A 631 -22.59 -9.10 -15.97
C GLU A 631 -22.20 -8.52 -17.33
N ASN A 632 -22.52 -9.24 -18.41
CA ASN A 632 -22.35 -8.82 -19.79
C ASN A 632 -23.70 -8.85 -20.55
N ARG A 633 -24.69 -8.18 -19.97
CA ARG A 633 -26.08 -8.18 -20.44
C ARG A 633 -26.31 -7.15 -21.55
N GLY A 634 -27.34 -7.37 -22.33
CA GLY A 634 -27.95 -6.30 -23.12
C GLY A 634 -28.71 -5.31 -22.23
N GLY A 635 -28.69 -4.05 -22.62
CA GLY A 635 -29.46 -2.99 -21.97
C GLY A 635 -30.96 -3.18 -22.20
N ALA A 636 -31.76 -2.97 -21.17
CA ALA A 636 -33.21 -2.96 -21.23
C ALA A 636 -33.73 -1.61 -21.76
N SER A 637 -34.92 -1.62 -22.38
CA SER A 637 -35.66 -0.38 -22.64
C SER A 637 -36.73 -0.15 -21.57
N PHE A 638 -37.26 1.07 -21.49
CA PHE A 638 -38.09 1.49 -20.36
C PHE A 638 -39.43 0.74 -20.29
N GLY A 639 -39.90 0.47 -19.07
CA GLY A 639 -41.24 -0.05 -18.79
C GLY A 639 -42.09 0.93 -17.99
N ARG A 640 -43.37 1.10 -18.35
CA ARG A 640 -44.34 1.94 -17.63
C ARG A 640 -45.74 1.33 -17.70
N SER A 641 -46.33 1.07 -16.54
CA SER A 641 -47.75 0.69 -16.41
C SER A 641 -48.53 1.88 -15.83
N VAL A 642 -49.63 2.26 -16.48
CA VAL A 642 -50.47 3.40 -16.08
C VAL A 642 -51.94 2.99 -15.99
N GLN A 643 -52.54 3.26 -14.83
CA GLN A 643 -53.96 2.95 -14.61
C GLN A 643 -54.89 3.95 -15.30
N ASN A 644 -54.49 5.22 -15.42
CA ASN A 644 -55.23 6.26 -16.13
C ASN A 644 -54.27 7.10 -16.97
N ALA A 645 -54.26 6.84 -18.28
CA ALA A 645 -53.36 7.46 -19.23
C ALA A 645 -53.91 8.76 -19.86
N ILE A 646 -55.13 9.18 -19.51
CA ILE A 646 -55.75 10.36 -20.12
C ILE A 646 -54.87 11.60 -19.82
N GLY A 647 -54.33 12.20 -20.88
CA GLY A 647 -53.44 13.37 -20.78
C GLY A 647 -52.02 13.05 -20.34
N GLN A 648 -51.68 11.78 -20.12
CA GLN A 648 -50.29 11.36 -19.91
C GLN A 648 -49.62 11.15 -21.26
N LYS A 649 -48.34 11.53 -21.32
CA LYS A 649 -47.53 11.28 -22.50
C LYS A 649 -46.77 9.97 -22.33
N LEU A 650 -47.08 9.02 -23.19
CA LEU A 650 -46.51 7.68 -23.19
C LEU A 650 -45.70 7.51 -24.48
N PRO A 651 -44.37 7.36 -24.41
CA PRO A 651 -43.58 7.04 -25.59
C PRO A 651 -43.90 5.63 -26.07
N THR A 652 -43.67 5.36 -27.35
CA THR A 652 -43.55 3.98 -27.82
C THR A 652 -42.33 3.34 -27.17
N PRO A 653 -42.44 2.12 -26.61
CA PRO A 653 -41.28 1.42 -26.06
C PRO A 653 -40.25 1.08 -27.14
N GLY A 654 -38.96 1.20 -26.79
CA GLY A 654 -37.88 0.64 -27.61
C GLY A 654 -37.67 -0.86 -27.33
N GLY A 655 -36.89 -1.51 -28.17
CA GLY A 655 -36.44 -2.89 -27.96
C GLY A 655 -35.26 -2.99 -26.98
N GLY A 656 -35.06 -4.17 -26.40
CA GLY A 656 -33.88 -4.48 -25.59
C GLY A 656 -32.68 -4.84 -26.46
N GLY A 657 -31.47 -4.48 -26.03
CA GLY A 657 -30.23 -4.93 -26.68
C GLY A 657 -29.94 -6.40 -26.39
N SER A 658 -29.18 -7.09 -27.22
CA SER A 658 -28.76 -8.47 -26.95
C SER A 658 -27.59 -8.52 -25.98
N GLY A 659 -27.40 -9.69 -25.34
CA GLY A 659 -26.21 -9.96 -24.54
C GLY A 659 -24.94 -10.01 -25.40
N GLY A 660 -23.78 -9.90 -24.74
CA GLY A 660 -22.49 -9.95 -25.39
C GLY A 660 -21.81 -11.32 -25.31
N SER A 661 -20.54 -11.37 -25.71
CA SER A 661 -19.68 -12.55 -25.54
C SER A 661 -18.72 -12.41 -24.37
N LEU A 662 -18.51 -13.51 -23.63
CA LEU A 662 -17.56 -13.60 -22.52
C LEU A 662 -16.71 -14.86 -22.66
N LEU A 663 -15.44 -14.70 -23.04
CA LEU A 663 -14.46 -15.78 -23.09
C LEU A 663 -13.54 -15.71 -21.87
N ILE A 664 -13.45 -16.79 -21.11
CA ILE A 664 -12.56 -16.93 -19.95
C ILE A 664 -11.60 -18.09 -20.21
N GLN A 665 -10.31 -17.79 -20.32
CA GLN A 665 -9.24 -18.76 -20.53
C GLN A 665 -8.42 -18.91 -19.26
N LEU A 666 -8.22 -20.15 -18.81
CA LEU A 666 -7.62 -20.49 -17.53
C LEU A 666 -6.31 -21.26 -17.72
N GLY A 667 -5.23 -20.76 -17.11
CA GLY A 667 -3.95 -21.46 -17.04
C GLY A 667 -4.01 -22.74 -16.19
N SER A 668 -4.89 -22.77 -15.17
CA SER A 668 -5.17 -23.96 -14.36
C SER A 668 -6.63 -24.01 -13.91
N THR A 669 -7.17 -25.23 -13.78
CA THR A 669 -8.55 -25.45 -13.30
C THR A 669 -8.65 -25.69 -11.79
N SER A 670 -7.52 -25.96 -11.12
CA SER A 670 -7.47 -26.36 -9.71
C SER A 670 -8.12 -25.37 -8.73
N ASN A 671 -8.21 -24.09 -9.11
CA ASN A 671 -8.77 -23.02 -8.28
C ASN A 671 -9.93 -22.27 -8.96
N LEU A 672 -10.67 -22.93 -9.87
CA LEU A 672 -11.88 -22.35 -10.44
C LEU A 672 -13.01 -22.38 -9.40
N GLN A 673 -13.45 -21.21 -8.93
CA GLN A 673 -14.51 -21.09 -7.91
C GLN A 673 -15.65 -20.19 -8.38
N LEU A 674 -16.79 -20.79 -8.70
CA LEU A 674 -17.91 -20.07 -9.29
C LEU A 674 -19.12 -20.11 -8.35
N GLN A 675 -19.10 -19.27 -7.31
CA GLN A 675 -20.13 -19.20 -6.27
C GLN A 675 -21.17 -18.09 -6.49
N GLY A 676 -20.82 -17.06 -7.27
CA GLY A 676 -21.68 -15.89 -7.51
C GLY A 676 -22.54 -16.00 -8.77
N LYS A 677 -22.83 -14.84 -9.38
CA LYS A 677 -23.69 -14.71 -10.56
C LYS A 677 -22.86 -14.46 -11.83
N LEU A 678 -23.26 -15.10 -12.94
CA LEU A 678 -22.75 -14.82 -14.28
C LEU A 678 -23.94 -14.58 -15.22
N ASP A 679 -24.07 -13.38 -15.78
CA ASP A 679 -25.28 -12.99 -16.52
C ASP A 679 -24.93 -12.35 -17.87
N VAL A 680 -25.21 -13.06 -18.95
CA VAL A 680 -25.03 -12.58 -20.33
C VAL A 680 -26.36 -12.49 -21.08
N ARG A 681 -27.48 -12.39 -20.37
CA ARG A 681 -28.81 -12.33 -21.01
C ARG A 681 -29.04 -11.08 -21.84
N GLY A 682 -29.98 -11.17 -22.77
CA GLY A 682 -30.53 -10.02 -23.47
C GLY A 682 -31.29 -9.09 -22.53
N GLY A 683 -31.34 -7.81 -22.90
CA GLY A 683 -32.15 -6.80 -22.23
C GLY A 683 -33.63 -6.99 -22.54
N ASN A 684 -34.49 -6.69 -21.56
CA ASN A 684 -35.93 -6.72 -21.78
C ASN A 684 -36.35 -5.57 -22.70
N GLY A 685 -37.28 -5.85 -23.61
CA GLY A 685 -37.95 -4.82 -24.37
C GLY A 685 -38.80 -3.93 -23.47
N GLY A 686 -38.96 -2.67 -23.86
CA GLY A 686 -39.77 -1.74 -23.11
C GLY A 686 -41.24 -2.16 -23.11
N ARG A 687 -42.01 -1.71 -22.13
CA ARG A 687 -43.44 -2.05 -22.06
C ARG A 687 -44.27 -0.85 -21.65
N VAL A 688 -45.31 -0.55 -22.42
CA VAL A 688 -46.33 0.42 -22.02
C VAL A 688 -47.64 -0.30 -21.86
N GLU A 689 -48.19 -0.25 -20.65
CA GLU A 689 -49.48 -0.84 -20.33
C GLU A 689 -50.46 0.24 -19.86
N ILE A 690 -51.65 0.22 -20.46
CA ILE A 690 -52.78 1.01 -20.00
C ILE A 690 -53.81 0.01 -19.47
N THR A 691 -54.00 -0.04 -18.16
CA THR A 691 -54.85 -1.04 -17.51
C THR A 691 -56.32 -0.58 -17.37
N ASN A 692 -56.69 0.56 -17.95
CA ASN A 692 -58.05 1.06 -17.89
C ASN A 692 -58.99 0.17 -18.76
N PRO A 693 -60.05 -0.42 -18.19
CA PRO A 693 -60.93 -1.33 -18.94
C PRO A 693 -61.69 -0.65 -20.09
N LEU A 694 -61.78 0.68 -20.11
CA LEU A 694 -62.47 1.42 -21.17
C LEU A 694 -61.56 1.74 -22.37
N TYR A 695 -60.23 1.81 -22.18
CA TYR A 695 -59.27 2.25 -23.20
C TYR A 695 -57.95 1.45 -23.16
N GLY A 696 -58.01 0.19 -22.72
CA GLY A 696 -56.82 -0.60 -22.38
C GLY A 696 -55.98 -0.92 -23.60
N GLY A 697 -54.71 -0.53 -23.58
CA GLY A 697 -53.77 -0.69 -24.69
C GLY A 697 -52.41 -1.19 -24.18
N HIS A 698 -51.79 -2.09 -24.95
CA HIS A 698 -50.50 -2.69 -24.60
C HIS A 698 -49.55 -2.62 -25.78
N THR A 699 -48.46 -1.88 -25.65
CA THR A 699 -47.33 -1.92 -26.58
C THR A 699 -46.10 -2.47 -25.87
N ARG A 700 -45.30 -3.24 -26.60
CA ARG A 700 -44.11 -3.90 -26.08
C ARG A 700 -43.00 -3.84 -27.12
N GLY A 701 -41.81 -3.44 -26.72
CA GLY A 701 -40.60 -3.67 -27.48
C GLY A 701 -40.20 -5.13 -27.43
N GLY A 702 -39.44 -5.57 -28.43
CA GLY A 702 -38.86 -6.90 -28.45
C GLY A 702 -37.75 -7.04 -27.39
N ASP A 703 -37.72 -8.19 -26.72
CA ASP A 703 -36.57 -8.56 -25.87
C ASP A 703 -35.36 -8.87 -26.75
N GLY A 704 -34.17 -8.48 -26.30
CA GLY A 704 -32.93 -8.85 -26.94
C GLY A 704 -32.61 -10.34 -26.73
N ALA A 705 -31.87 -10.93 -27.66
CA ALA A 705 -31.39 -12.29 -27.52
C ALA A 705 -30.31 -12.42 -26.44
N ASP A 706 -30.19 -13.61 -25.87
CA ASP A 706 -29.11 -13.92 -24.93
C ASP A 706 -27.74 -13.93 -25.62
N GLY A 707 -26.73 -13.51 -24.86
CA GLY A 707 -25.33 -13.57 -25.21
C GLY A 707 -24.76 -14.98 -25.09
N PHE A 708 -23.43 -15.06 -25.03
CA PHE A 708 -22.71 -16.33 -24.89
C PHE A 708 -21.52 -16.19 -23.95
N TYR A 709 -21.23 -17.23 -23.18
CA TYR A 709 -20.01 -17.30 -22.39
C TYR A 709 -19.28 -18.62 -22.62
N ARG A 710 -17.97 -18.65 -22.44
CA ARG A 710 -17.18 -19.85 -22.63
C ARG A 710 -15.98 -19.87 -21.71
N PHE A 711 -15.72 -21.02 -21.13
CA PHE A 711 -14.51 -21.30 -20.37
C PHE A 711 -13.61 -22.24 -21.16
N GLU A 712 -12.32 -21.92 -21.23
CA GLU A 712 -11.32 -22.78 -21.86
C GLU A 712 -10.15 -23.01 -20.92
N SER A 713 -9.65 -24.24 -20.89
CA SER A 713 -8.43 -24.57 -20.16
C SER A 713 -7.70 -25.74 -20.82
N ALA A 714 -6.43 -25.92 -20.49
CA ALA A 714 -5.66 -27.09 -20.90
C ALA A 714 -6.13 -28.35 -20.17
N GLU A 715 -6.62 -28.20 -18.93
CA GLU A 715 -7.23 -29.27 -18.15
C GLU A 715 -8.76 -29.28 -18.40
N PRO A 716 -9.42 -30.46 -18.41
CA PRO A 716 -10.87 -30.53 -18.55
C PRO A 716 -11.59 -29.76 -17.44
N ILE A 717 -12.55 -28.91 -17.81
CA ILE A 717 -13.36 -28.17 -16.85
C ILE A 717 -14.57 -29.03 -16.46
N ASP A 718 -14.71 -29.34 -15.17
CA ASP A 718 -15.90 -29.99 -14.65
C ASP A 718 -17.05 -28.97 -14.50
N THR A 719 -18.01 -29.03 -15.41
CA THR A 719 -19.20 -28.16 -15.41
C THR A 719 -20.31 -28.67 -14.51
N SER A 720 -20.22 -29.91 -13.99
CA SER A 720 -21.28 -30.53 -13.18
C SER A 720 -21.47 -29.86 -11.82
N ASN A 721 -20.43 -29.21 -11.31
CA ASN A 721 -20.40 -28.50 -10.04
C ASN A 721 -20.47 -26.97 -10.18
N TRP A 722 -20.83 -26.46 -11.37
CA TRP A 722 -21.12 -25.04 -11.55
C TRP A 722 -22.41 -24.70 -10.79
N ALA A 723 -22.28 -24.43 -9.49
CA ALA A 723 -23.35 -23.91 -8.62
C ALA A 723 -23.74 -22.44 -8.96
N LEU A 724 -23.30 -21.96 -10.13
CA LEU A 724 -23.53 -20.63 -10.66
C LEU A 724 -25.01 -20.38 -10.95
N ASP A 725 -25.49 -19.19 -10.57
CA ASP A 725 -26.64 -18.56 -11.23
C ASP A 725 -26.20 -18.02 -12.61
N ALA A 726 -25.69 -18.92 -13.46
CA ALA A 726 -25.28 -18.61 -14.82
C ALA A 726 -26.53 -18.46 -15.70
N ARG A 727 -26.62 -17.33 -16.40
CA ARG A 727 -27.77 -16.99 -17.26
C ARG A 727 -27.28 -16.54 -18.64
N PRO A 728 -27.66 -17.24 -19.73
CA PRO A 728 -28.47 -18.46 -19.76
C PRO A 728 -27.76 -19.67 -19.13
N THR A 729 -28.49 -20.75 -18.88
CA THR A 729 -27.94 -21.98 -18.28
C THR A 729 -26.85 -22.59 -19.15
N ALA A 730 -25.82 -23.14 -18.51
CA ALA A 730 -24.70 -23.77 -19.19
C ALA A 730 -25.12 -24.95 -20.08
N VAL A 731 -24.53 -25.00 -21.27
CA VAL A 731 -24.55 -26.08 -22.27
C VAL A 731 -23.12 -26.55 -22.55
N ALA A 732 -22.97 -27.65 -23.30
CA ALA A 732 -21.67 -28.28 -23.55
C ALA A 732 -20.67 -27.31 -24.21
N GLU A 733 -21.15 -26.45 -25.10
CA GLU A 733 -20.37 -25.46 -25.84
C GLU A 733 -19.77 -24.36 -24.96
N ASN A 734 -20.27 -24.16 -23.73
CA ASN A 734 -19.71 -23.19 -22.78
C ASN A 734 -18.39 -23.65 -22.14
N SER A 735 -17.90 -24.85 -22.47
CA SER A 735 -16.59 -25.34 -22.06
C SER A 735 -15.81 -25.89 -23.25
N GLY A 736 -14.49 -25.79 -23.22
CA GLY A 736 -13.65 -26.42 -24.23
C GLY A 736 -12.16 -26.41 -23.90
N ALA A 737 -11.38 -27.00 -24.81
CA ALA A 737 -9.93 -27.01 -24.70
C ALA A 737 -9.37 -25.62 -25.02
N LEU A 738 -8.33 -25.22 -24.30
CA LEU A 738 -7.55 -24.02 -24.60
C LEU A 738 -6.79 -24.20 -25.92
N LEU A 739 -7.12 -23.36 -26.91
CA LEU A 739 -6.54 -23.40 -28.25
C LEU A 739 -5.40 -22.40 -28.47
N GLU A 740 -5.12 -21.56 -27.48
CA GLU A 740 -4.23 -20.40 -27.58
C GLU A 740 -3.21 -20.35 -26.44
N SER A 741 -2.22 -19.49 -26.62
CA SER A 741 -1.26 -19.10 -25.59
C SER A 741 -0.97 -17.61 -25.67
N ASP A 742 -0.61 -17.01 -24.53
CA ASP A 742 -0.04 -15.67 -24.49
C ASP A 742 1.42 -15.72 -24.98
N SER A 743 1.87 -14.64 -25.63
CA SER A 743 3.27 -14.52 -26.05
C SER A 743 4.20 -14.31 -24.87
N VAL A 744 3.74 -13.68 -23.78
CA VAL A 744 4.52 -13.45 -22.58
C VAL A 744 3.72 -13.87 -21.35
N VAL A 745 4.32 -14.69 -20.49
CA VAL A 745 3.70 -15.18 -19.26
C VAL A 745 4.67 -15.03 -18.09
N GLY A 746 4.20 -14.54 -16.95
CA GLY A 746 5.04 -14.29 -15.78
C GLY A 746 4.80 -15.20 -14.58
N MET A 747 5.81 -15.29 -13.72
CA MET A 747 5.69 -15.72 -12.32
C MET A 747 6.43 -14.77 -11.36
N ILE A 748 5.98 -14.67 -10.12
CA ILE A 748 6.54 -13.82 -9.06
C ILE A 748 6.83 -14.66 -7.83
N SER A 749 7.98 -14.41 -7.22
CA SER A 749 8.28 -14.95 -5.91
C SER A 749 7.55 -14.21 -4.78
N LYS A 750 7.47 -14.86 -3.62
CA LYS A 750 7.31 -14.17 -2.34
C LYS A 750 8.56 -13.34 -2.05
N ILE A 751 8.48 -12.56 -0.98
CA ILE A 751 9.59 -11.72 -0.53
C ILE A 751 10.61 -12.60 0.18
N TYR A 752 11.86 -12.50 -0.25
CA TYR A 752 13.02 -13.05 0.43
C TYR A 752 13.63 -11.99 1.34
N ASP A 753 14.02 -12.43 2.52
CA ASP A 753 14.81 -11.65 3.47
C ASP A 753 16.30 -12.03 3.31
N THR A 754 17.17 -11.02 3.28
CA THR A 754 18.63 -11.24 3.28
C THR A 754 19.14 -11.66 4.65
N GLY A 755 18.32 -11.52 5.70
CA GLY A 755 18.68 -11.76 7.10
C GLY A 755 19.55 -10.65 7.69
N LEU A 756 19.71 -9.54 6.97
CA LEU A 756 20.58 -8.43 7.34
C LEU A 756 19.73 -7.24 7.81
N ALA A 757 20.11 -6.62 8.92
CA ALA A 757 19.46 -5.42 9.44
C ALA A 757 19.67 -4.18 8.54
N VAL A 758 20.58 -4.26 7.58
CA VAL A 758 20.97 -3.17 6.68
C VAL A 758 21.14 -3.71 5.27
N SER A 759 20.78 -2.90 4.28
CA SER A 759 20.83 -3.32 2.89
C SER A 759 22.25 -3.79 2.52
N PRO A 760 22.39 -5.01 1.98
CA PRO A 760 23.66 -5.43 1.42
C PRO A 760 23.94 -4.65 0.13
N VAL A 761 25.13 -4.89 -0.43
CA VAL A 761 25.44 -4.48 -1.80
C VAL A 761 25.16 -5.68 -2.71
N TYR A 762 24.05 -5.63 -3.44
CA TYR A 762 23.71 -6.65 -4.43
C TYR A 762 24.75 -6.65 -5.57
N SER A 763 25.33 -7.81 -5.83
CA SER A 763 26.43 -7.99 -6.76
C SER A 763 25.95 -8.26 -8.17
N HIS A 764 25.07 -9.26 -8.33
CA HIS A 764 24.49 -9.69 -9.59
C HIS A 764 23.38 -10.73 -9.35
N TYR A 765 22.59 -11.03 -10.36
CA TYR A 765 21.74 -12.23 -10.39
C TYR A 765 22.28 -13.25 -11.39
N VAL A 766 21.90 -14.51 -11.21
CA VAL A 766 22.08 -15.59 -12.19
C VAL A 766 20.75 -16.34 -12.31
N ILE A 767 20.29 -16.53 -13.54
CA ILE A 767 19.11 -17.35 -13.85
C ILE A 767 19.58 -18.49 -14.74
N GLU A 768 19.43 -19.71 -14.26
CA GLU A 768 19.63 -20.91 -15.08
C GLU A 768 18.27 -21.34 -15.60
N ALA A 769 18.16 -21.48 -16.91
CA ALA A 769 16.92 -21.82 -17.59
C ALA A 769 17.16 -22.91 -18.64
N VAL A 770 16.10 -23.60 -19.02
CA VAL A 770 16.06 -24.51 -20.16
C VAL A 770 15.15 -23.90 -21.22
N VAL A 771 15.73 -23.50 -22.35
CA VAL A 771 15.03 -22.87 -23.48
C VAL A 771 15.12 -23.81 -24.67
N ASP A 772 13.98 -24.31 -25.15
CA ASP A 772 13.87 -25.31 -26.21
C ASP A 772 14.77 -26.55 -25.98
N ASN A 773 14.79 -27.04 -24.73
CA ASN A 773 15.64 -28.14 -24.24
C ASN A 773 17.16 -27.84 -24.23
N VAL A 774 17.56 -26.58 -24.36
CA VAL A 774 18.95 -26.15 -24.26
C VAL A 774 19.14 -25.35 -22.97
N PRO A 775 20.10 -25.73 -22.09
CA PRO A 775 20.45 -24.92 -20.94
C PRO A 775 20.99 -23.54 -21.35
N VAL A 776 20.45 -22.48 -20.77
CA VAL A 776 20.84 -21.08 -21.00
C VAL A 776 20.98 -20.38 -19.65
N THR A 777 22.04 -19.60 -19.50
CA THR A 777 22.28 -18.76 -18.32
C THR A 777 22.04 -17.29 -18.66
N PHE A 778 21.37 -16.57 -17.78
CA PHE A 778 21.22 -15.11 -17.83
C PHE A 778 21.82 -14.45 -16.58
N SER A 779 22.42 -13.28 -16.73
CA SER A 779 22.99 -12.50 -15.62
C SER A 779 23.10 -11.02 -15.98
N ASP A 780 22.93 -10.14 -14.99
CA ASP A 780 23.29 -8.73 -15.13
C ASP A 780 24.80 -8.44 -15.03
N ASN A 781 25.60 -9.47 -14.75
CA ASN A 781 27.04 -9.42 -14.89
C ASN A 781 27.48 -9.93 -16.28
N PRO A 782 27.99 -9.05 -17.17
CA PRO A 782 28.39 -9.41 -18.54
C PRO A 782 29.60 -10.36 -18.59
N GLU A 783 30.32 -10.52 -17.48
CA GLU A 783 31.39 -11.52 -17.38
C GLU A 783 30.84 -12.94 -17.19
N ILE A 784 29.59 -13.07 -16.72
CA ILE A 784 28.90 -14.36 -16.50
C ILE A 784 28.03 -14.70 -17.70
N ALA A 785 27.10 -13.81 -18.05
CA ALA A 785 26.13 -14.04 -19.13
C ALA A 785 25.50 -12.74 -19.64
N SER A 786 24.66 -12.84 -20.66
CA SER A 786 23.82 -11.72 -21.09
C SER A 786 22.61 -11.56 -20.15
N PRO A 787 22.11 -10.34 -19.95
CA PRO A 787 21.00 -10.11 -19.03
C PRO A 787 19.66 -10.61 -19.57
N ALA A 788 18.77 -10.99 -18.66
CA ALA A 788 17.38 -11.38 -18.95
C ALA A 788 16.52 -10.12 -19.14
N ILE A 789 16.56 -9.54 -20.34
CA ILE A 789 15.84 -8.32 -20.71
C ILE A 789 14.96 -8.53 -21.95
N GLU A 790 14.16 -7.53 -22.31
CA GLU A 790 13.30 -7.55 -23.50
C GLU A 790 14.07 -7.98 -24.77
N GLY A 791 13.48 -8.92 -25.53
CA GLY A 791 14.10 -9.58 -26.68
C GLY A 791 14.81 -10.90 -26.36
N ALA A 792 15.05 -11.21 -25.08
CA ALA A 792 15.46 -12.56 -24.66
C ALA A 792 14.24 -13.44 -24.37
N ALA A 793 14.44 -14.77 -24.40
CA ALA A 793 13.40 -15.74 -24.03
C ALA A 793 12.96 -15.61 -22.56
N VAL A 794 13.82 -15.07 -21.70
CA VAL A 794 13.55 -14.83 -20.28
C VAL A 794 13.78 -13.36 -19.97
N GLN A 795 12.84 -12.73 -19.27
CA GLN A 795 13.00 -11.37 -18.73
C GLN A 795 12.96 -11.41 -17.20
N PHE A 796 13.79 -10.61 -16.54
CA PHE A 796 13.91 -10.55 -15.09
C PHE A 796 13.61 -9.16 -14.56
N PHE A 797 12.83 -9.12 -13.49
CA PHE A 797 12.54 -7.91 -12.72
C PHE A 797 12.72 -8.21 -11.24
N VAL A 798 13.21 -7.23 -10.49
CA VAL A 798 13.39 -7.30 -9.04
C VAL A 798 12.77 -6.08 -8.38
N GLN A 799 12.19 -6.27 -7.20
CA GLN A 799 11.58 -5.21 -6.40
C GLN A 799 12.06 -5.36 -4.96
N GLY A 800 12.62 -4.29 -4.40
CA GLY A 800 13.14 -4.26 -3.03
C GLY A 800 12.09 -3.86 -2.00
N PHE A 801 12.26 -4.37 -0.79
CA PHE A 801 11.41 -4.12 0.37
C PHE A 801 12.27 -3.82 1.60
N PRO A 802 11.90 -2.84 2.43
CA PRO A 802 12.36 -2.79 3.81
C PRO A 802 11.81 -4.01 4.56
N ILE A 803 12.68 -4.76 5.24
CA ILE A 803 12.32 -5.81 6.19
C ILE A 803 12.57 -5.29 7.60
N ASP A 804 11.59 -5.41 8.48
CA ASP A 804 11.78 -5.11 9.89
C ASP A 804 12.70 -6.18 10.51
N PRO A 805 13.91 -5.82 10.98
CA PRO A 805 14.86 -6.79 11.51
C PRO A 805 14.41 -7.44 12.83
N ALA A 806 13.41 -6.88 13.52
CA ALA A 806 12.89 -7.44 14.76
C ALA A 806 11.83 -8.54 14.52
N THR A 807 11.01 -8.39 13.48
CA THR A 807 9.90 -9.31 13.18
C THR A 807 10.18 -10.21 11.98
N GLY A 808 11.07 -9.81 11.08
CA GLY A 808 11.25 -10.42 9.75
C GLY A 808 10.12 -10.09 8.78
N ASP A 809 9.18 -9.21 9.17
CA ASP A 809 8.04 -8.86 8.34
C ASP A 809 8.45 -7.80 7.30
N PRO A 810 8.06 -7.98 6.03
CA PRO A 810 8.27 -6.95 5.02
C PRO A 810 7.34 -5.77 5.23
N ALA A 811 7.82 -4.58 4.92
CA ALA A 811 7.00 -3.37 4.87
C ALA A 811 5.86 -3.54 3.85
N PRO A 812 4.76 -2.77 4.01
CA PRO A 812 3.65 -2.77 3.05
C PRO A 812 4.11 -2.49 1.62
N ILE A 813 3.37 -3.00 0.62
CA ILE A 813 3.70 -2.83 -0.80
C ILE A 813 3.83 -1.36 -1.25
N THR A 814 3.21 -0.43 -0.53
CA THR A 814 3.31 1.02 -0.75
C THR A 814 4.72 1.58 -0.48
N GLU A 815 5.55 0.85 0.25
CA GLU A 815 6.95 1.18 0.56
C GLU A 815 7.95 0.37 -0.27
N ALA A 816 7.46 -0.51 -1.15
CA ALA A 816 8.31 -1.25 -2.06
C ALA A 816 8.96 -0.32 -3.09
N SER A 817 10.17 -0.68 -3.54
CA SER A 817 10.81 0.04 -4.64
C SER A 817 9.99 -0.06 -5.93
N ASN A 818 10.33 0.74 -6.95
CA ASN A 818 9.89 0.39 -8.30
C ASN A 818 10.57 -0.92 -8.74
N TRP A 819 9.97 -1.61 -9.72
CA TRP A 819 10.63 -2.74 -10.37
C TRP A 819 11.88 -2.28 -11.12
N ALA A 820 12.97 -3.01 -10.95
CA ALA A 820 14.24 -2.82 -11.63
C ALA A 820 14.60 -4.06 -12.45
N ARG A 821 15.37 -3.91 -13.53
CA ARG A 821 15.88 -5.05 -14.33
C ARG A 821 17.23 -5.57 -13.84
N PHE A 822 17.89 -4.80 -12.97
CA PHE A 822 19.25 -5.03 -12.50
C PHE A 822 19.30 -4.94 -10.98
N VAL A 823 20.11 -5.80 -10.35
CA VAL A 823 20.34 -5.70 -8.89
C VAL A 823 21.52 -4.78 -8.58
N ARG A 824 22.50 -4.75 -9.48
CA ARG A 824 23.71 -3.91 -9.37
C ARG A 824 23.58 -2.62 -10.18
N SER A 825 24.33 -1.58 -9.79
CA SER A 825 24.34 -0.29 -10.50
C SER A 825 24.81 -0.47 -11.95
N THR A 826 23.97 -0.02 -12.89
CA THR A 826 24.27 0.04 -14.34
C THR A 826 24.01 1.46 -14.82
N GLN A 827 24.68 1.89 -15.89
CA GLN A 827 24.57 3.28 -16.34
C GLN A 827 23.15 3.59 -16.86
N GLY A 828 22.40 4.39 -16.10
CA GLY A 828 21.16 5.03 -16.55
C GLY A 828 19.85 4.33 -16.17
N GLU A 829 19.90 3.20 -15.46
CA GLU A 829 18.71 2.52 -14.94
C GLU A 829 18.73 2.48 -13.41
N LEU A 830 17.55 2.48 -12.78
CA LEU A 830 17.41 2.27 -11.34
C LEU A 830 17.60 0.78 -11.04
N THR A 831 18.29 0.50 -9.94
CA THR A 831 18.74 -0.85 -9.57
C THR A 831 18.39 -1.15 -8.12
N LEU A 832 18.41 -2.42 -7.70
CA LEU A 832 18.09 -2.78 -6.32
C LEU A 832 19.00 -2.07 -5.30
N ASN A 833 20.28 -1.89 -5.63
CA ASN A 833 21.25 -1.13 -4.82
C ASN A 833 20.89 0.35 -4.62
N ASP A 834 20.20 0.98 -5.58
CA ASP A 834 19.84 2.40 -5.47
C ASP A 834 18.74 2.63 -4.42
N TYR A 835 17.94 1.59 -4.13
CA TYR A 835 16.85 1.65 -3.16
C TYR A 835 17.26 1.30 -1.73
N GLN A 836 18.45 0.71 -1.53
CA GLN A 836 18.98 0.34 -0.21
C GLN A 836 18.00 -0.53 0.61
N MET A 837 17.50 -1.62 0.02
CA MET A 837 16.49 -2.51 0.60
C MET A 837 17.08 -3.80 1.21
N THR A 838 16.56 -4.24 2.36
CA THR A 838 17.01 -5.45 3.10
C THR A 838 16.34 -6.75 2.67
N GLY A 839 15.26 -6.66 1.90
CA GLY A 839 14.62 -7.79 1.27
C GLY A 839 14.24 -7.48 -0.17
N PHE A 840 13.85 -8.49 -0.91
CA PHE A 840 13.39 -8.34 -2.28
C PHE A 840 12.45 -9.47 -2.68
N ARG A 841 11.68 -9.23 -3.73
CA ARG A 841 11.08 -10.29 -4.53
C ARG A 841 11.48 -10.10 -5.97
N TRP A 842 11.32 -11.14 -6.76
CA TRP A 842 11.61 -11.06 -8.19
C TRP A 842 10.43 -11.58 -9.00
N SER A 843 10.49 -11.26 -10.29
CA SER A 843 9.62 -11.85 -11.29
C SER A 843 10.39 -12.22 -12.53
N VAL A 844 10.03 -13.39 -13.05
CA VAL A 844 10.53 -13.89 -14.31
C VAL A 844 9.37 -13.92 -15.30
N LEU A 845 9.59 -13.41 -16.50
CA LEU A 845 8.68 -13.54 -17.64
C LEU A 845 9.30 -14.49 -18.67
N ALA A 846 8.50 -15.41 -19.20
CA ALA A 846 8.84 -16.23 -20.36
C ALA A 846 8.23 -15.61 -21.61
N ASP A 847 9.05 -15.41 -22.65
CA ASP A 847 8.64 -14.89 -23.95
C ASP A 847 8.56 -16.03 -24.99
N PHE A 848 7.34 -16.54 -25.16
CA PHE A 848 7.00 -17.60 -26.10
C PHE A 848 6.99 -17.14 -27.57
N SER A 849 7.18 -15.85 -27.85
CA SER A 849 7.44 -15.41 -29.22
C SER A 849 8.89 -15.68 -29.66
N VAL A 850 9.80 -15.88 -28.69
CA VAL A 850 11.22 -16.15 -28.92
C VAL A 850 11.55 -17.64 -28.86
N ALA A 851 10.89 -18.40 -27.97
CA ALA A 851 11.11 -19.85 -27.80
C ALA A 851 9.80 -20.60 -27.52
N ASN A 852 9.75 -21.91 -27.75
CA ASN A 852 8.50 -22.69 -27.60
C ASN A 852 8.36 -23.37 -26.23
N ASP A 853 9.48 -23.77 -25.61
CA ASP A 853 9.52 -24.35 -24.27
C ASP A 853 10.52 -23.59 -23.39
N ILE A 854 10.06 -23.05 -22.27
CA ILE A 854 10.88 -22.27 -21.33
C ILE A 854 10.61 -22.78 -19.92
N LYS A 855 11.68 -23.16 -19.22
CA LYS A 855 11.65 -23.58 -17.81
C LYS A 855 12.77 -22.87 -17.07
N ILE A 856 12.54 -22.53 -15.81
CA ILE A 856 13.57 -21.95 -14.94
C ILE A 856 14.05 -23.05 -14.00
N ASP A 857 15.36 -23.31 -14.00
CA ASP A 857 16.02 -24.29 -13.14
C ASP A 857 16.38 -23.64 -11.81
N THR A 858 17.09 -22.50 -11.84
CA THR A 858 17.45 -21.75 -10.64
C THR A 858 17.37 -20.24 -10.84
N VAL A 859 17.05 -19.52 -9.77
CA VAL A 859 17.25 -18.06 -9.67
C VAL A 859 18.10 -17.78 -8.45
N SER A 860 19.28 -17.20 -8.68
CA SER A 860 20.22 -16.83 -7.63
C SER A 860 20.43 -15.32 -7.63
N VAL A 861 20.30 -14.68 -6.47
CA VAL A 861 20.66 -13.27 -6.28
C VAL A 861 21.81 -13.18 -5.30
N PHE A 862 22.96 -12.71 -5.77
CA PHE A 862 24.19 -12.61 -5.00
C PHE A 862 24.33 -11.21 -4.40
N TYR A 863 24.80 -11.15 -3.17
CA TYR A 863 25.04 -9.89 -2.47
C TYR A 863 26.27 -9.97 -1.57
N LEU A 864 26.79 -8.79 -1.25
CA LEU A 864 27.98 -8.57 -0.44
C LEU A 864 27.53 -7.89 0.86
N TYR A 865 27.95 -8.46 1.99
CA TYR A 865 27.81 -7.83 3.30
C TYR A 865 29.07 -8.02 4.11
#